data_AF-A0A6J2D709-F1
#
_entry.id   AF-A0A6J2D709-F1
#
_cell.length_a   1.000
_cell.length_b   1.000
_cell.length_c   1.000
_cell.angle_alpha   90.00
_cell.angle_beta   90.00
_cell.angle_gamma   90.00
#
_symmetry.space_group_name_H-M   'P 1'
#
loop_
_entity.id
_entity.type
_entity.pdbx_description
1 polymer ?
#
loop_
_entity_poly.entity_id
_entity_poly.type
_entity_poly.pdbx_seq_one_letter_code
_entity_poly.pdbx_strand_id
1 'polypeptide(L)'
;MRTALVYHEEMTAARLLWEDPECEIERPERLTAALERLQQGGLEQRCLQLAAREASEAELGLVHSPEYVSLLRGTQALSTEELQALSGQYDAVYFHPSTFHCARLAAGAALQLVDAVLTGSAHNGLALVRPPGHHSQRAAANGFCVFNNVAIAAKHAQQKHGLQRILIVDWDVHHGQGIQYIFEDDPSVLYFSWHRYEHGCFWPYLRESDADAVGLGQGRGFTVNLPWNQVGMGNADYMAAFLHVLLPVAFEFDPQLVLISAGFDSAIGDPEGQMQATPECFAHLTQLLQVLAGGRVCAVLEGGYHLESLSQSVCMVVKALLGDPAPPLSGSMVPQHSALESIQSVRAAQAPHWTSLQQQGPAPLLDPRTCSPEGRRPPVLPGGPEFKAAEAQTSAVLRSLLDQPHLYPTPPVRTAAALTAQDAALVLPPDVLRQEGSAPQEETQAWARLHEALAEDTAFIALGKVLHLLNGILDGQVSGGIATTPAAAATLEVAIRRGLSHRAQRRNLWLNIRGKEAAALSTFHVSVPLPGTTGGFLSCILALVLPLAYGFQPDLVLVALGPAHGLQDPQAALLAALLRGPAGGRILVLVEQESTSQLAGVLARVLHGEAPPSLGPFSVASPEDLQALIRLRGQLEAQWKMLQVAAPS
;
A
#
# COMPACT_ATOMS: atom_id res chain seq x y z
N MET A 1 -10.37 -1.61 16.63
CA MET A 1 -9.11 -2.26 16.22
C MET A 1 -7.94 -1.64 16.94
N ARG A 2 -6.90 -2.41 17.27
CA ARG A 2 -5.63 -1.91 17.81
C ARG A 2 -4.51 -2.08 16.79
N THR A 3 -3.72 -1.03 16.63
CA THR A 3 -2.47 -1.00 15.85
C THR A 3 -1.30 -1.04 16.84
N ALA A 4 -0.37 -1.99 16.68
CA ALA A 4 0.81 -2.06 17.51
C ALA A 4 1.91 -1.11 17.02
N LEU A 5 2.63 -0.50 17.95
CA LEU A 5 3.87 0.22 17.70
C LEU A 5 4.96 -0.40 18.58
N VAL A 6 6.03 -0.90 17.98
CA VAL A 6 7.15 -1.54 18.68
C VAL A 6 8.41 -0.71 18.44
N TYR A 7 9.09 -0.34 19.52
CA TYR A 7 10.32 0.46 19.50
C TYR A 7 11.12 0.22 20.78
N HIS A 8 12.42 0.54 20.73
CA HIS A 8 13.31 0.58 21.89
C HIS A 8 14.38 1.64 21.70
N GLU A 9 14.61 2.47 22.72
CA GLU A 9 15.55 3.59 22.65
C GLU A 9 17.00 3.17 22.43
N GLU A 10 17.40 2.02 22.95
CA GLU A 10 18.78 1.51 22.79
C GLU A 10 19.12 1.16 21.33
N MET A 11 18.15 1.03 20.42
CA MET A 11 18.42 0.93 18.98
C MET A 11 19.06 2.20 18.40
N THR A 12 19.14 3.29 19.17
CA THR A 12 19.89 4.52 18.82
C THR A 12 21.36 4.49 19.26
N ALA A 13 21.80 3.47 20.01
CA ALA A 13 23.14 3.42 20.58
C ALA A 13 24.23 3.19 19.53
N ALA A 14 23.96 2.38 18.50
CA ALA A 14 24.92 2.12 17.42
C ALA A 14 24.97 3.28 16.41
N ARG A 15 26.20 3.74 16.14
CA ARG A 15 26.54 4.79 15.16
C ARG A 15 27.91 4.50 14.53
N LEU A 16 28.16 5.07 13.37
CA LEU A 16 29.45 5.04 12.71
C LEU A 16 30.52 5.76 13.57
N LEU A 17 31.71 5.15 13.72
CA LEU A 17 32.79 5.64 14.59
C LEU A 17 33.99 6.24 13.84
N TRP A 18 33.97 6.22 12.51
CA TRP A 18 35.02 6.72 11.63
C TRP A 18 34.40 7.48 10.46
N GLU A 19 35.23 8.12 9.63
CA GLU A 19 34.74 8.77 8.41
C GLU A 19 34.48 7.71 7.33
N ASP A 20 33.23 7.62 6.90
CA ASP A 20 32.79 6.77 5.80
C ASP A 20 31.57 7.42 5.14
N PRO A 21 31.75 8.14 4.01
CA PRO A 21 30.66 8.85 3.33
C PRO A 21 29.54 7.94 2.81
N GLU A 22 29.80 6.65 2.61
CA GLU A 22 28.78 5.69 2.19
C GLU A 22 27.87 5.32 3.36
N CYS A 23 28.45 5.13 4.55
CA CYS A 23 27.72 4.68 5.74
C CYS A 23 27.16 5.83 6.62
N GLU A 24 27.60 7.08 6.45
CA GLU A 24 27.22 8.19 7.34
C GLU A 24 25.71 8.52 7.32
N ILE A 25 25.01 8.11 6.27
CA ILE A 25 23.57 8.32 6.10
C ILE A 25 22.73 7.44 7.05
N GLU A 26 23.23 6.28 7.46
CA GLU A 26 22.56 5.39 8.39
C GLU A 26 22.91 5.78 9.84
N ARG A 27 22.05 6.62 10.42
CA ARG A 27 22.32 7.27 11.71
C ARG A 27 21.15 7.19 12.71
N PRO A 28 21.41 7.30 14.03
CA PRO A 28 20.38 7.23 15.08
C PRO A 28 19.18 8.17 14.89
N GLU A 29 19.42 9.34 14.30
CA GLU A 29 18.43 10.39 14.08
C GLU A 29 17.27 9.92 13.19
N ARG A 30 17.46 8.85 12.41
CA ARG A 30 16.38 8.22 11.63
C ARG A 30 15.25 7.73 12.52
N LEU A 31 15.58 7.04 13.62
CA LEU A 31 14.57 6.56 14.59
C LEU A 31 13.99 7.69 15.41
N THR A 32 14.83 8.60 15.91
CA THR A 32 14.34 9.68 16.79
C THR A 32 13.42 10.63 16.02
N ALA A 33 13.77 11.01 14.78
CA ALA A 33 12.92 11.87 13.96
C ALA A 33 11.56 11.22 13.64
N ALA A 34 11.54 9.91 13.34
CA ALA A 34 10.30 9.17 13.11
C ALA A 34 9.41 9.13 14.37
N LEU A 35 9.99 8.80 15.53
CA LEU A 35 9.27 8.72 16.80
C LEU A 35 8.75 10.10 17.25
N GLU A 36 9.59 11.13 17.19
CA GLU A 36 9.20 12.50 17.55
C GLU A 36 8.05 13.01 16.68
N ARG A 37 8.06 12.70 15.37
CA ARG A 37 6.96 13.10 14.49
C ARG A 37 5.66 12.35 14.82
N LEU A 38 5.72 11.05 15.13
CA LEU A 38 4.55 10.29 15.59
C LEU A 38 3.98 10.88 16.88
N GLN A 39 4.84 11.30 17.81
CA GLN A 39 4.47 11.95 19.06
C GLN A 39 3.81 13.31 18.83
N GLN A 40 4.42 14.17 18.01
CA GLN A 40 3.87 15.48 17.65
C GLN A 40 2.51 15.35 16.95
N GLY A 41 2.33 14.31 16.14
CA GLY A 41 1.07 14.02 15.44
C GLY A 41 0.00 13.34 16.30
N GLY A 42 0.28 13.03 17.58
CA GLY A 42 -0.65 12.31 18.45
C GLY A 42 -0.89 10.84 18.04
N LEU A 43 -0.05 10.27 17.17
CA LEU A 43 -0.23 8.95 16.59
C LEU A 43 0.28 7.86 17.52
N GLU A 44 1.38 8.11 18.23
CA GLU A 44 1.96 7.16 19.18
C GLU A 44 0.96 6.76 20.28
N GLN A 45 0.21 7.73 20.81
CA GLN A 45 -0.77 7.54 21.89
C GLN A 45 -2.02 6.79 21.44
N ARG A 46 -2.25 6.70 20.13
CA ARG A 46 -3.36 5.94 19.53
C ARG A 46 -2.98 4.48 19.27
N CYS A 47 -1.69 4.14 19.33
CA CYS A 47 -1.17 2.80 19.14
C CYS A 47 -1.09 2.02 20.46
N LEU A 48 -1.17 0.70 20.37
CA LEU A 48 -0.76 -0.22 21.42
C LEU A 48 0.77 -0.27 21.43
N GLN A 49 1.39 0.38 22.40
CA GLN A 49 2.84 0.33 22.57
C GLN A 49 3.25 -1.05 23.11
N LEU A 50 4.16 -1.71 22.39
CA LEU A 50 4.76 -2.96 22.82
C LEU A 50 6.25 -2.76 23.06
N ALA A 51 6.75 -3.36 24.14
CA ALA A 51 8.18 -3.40 24.38
C ALA A 51 8.85 -4.34 23.36
N ALA A 52 9.92 -3.86 22.73
CA ALA A 52 10.85 -4.73 22.04
C ALA A 52 11.51 -5.68 23.04
N ARG A 53 11.97 -6.83 22.56
CA ARG A 53 12.82 -7.76 23.29
C ARG A 53 14.01 -8.11 22.42
N GLU A 54 15.06 -8.66 23.02
CA GLU A 54 16.11 -9.28 22.23
C GLU A 54 15.60 -10.59 21.60
N ALA A 55 15.87 -10.78 20.31
CA ALA A 55 15.78 -12.10 19.69
C ALA A 55 16.80 -13.04 20.36
N SER A 56 16.37 -14.25 20.68
CA SER A 56 17.25 -15.33 21.12
C SER A 56 18.10 -15.82 19.95
N GLU A 57 19.23 -16.45 20.25
CA GLU A 57 20.11 -16.97 19.20
C GLU A 57 19.47 -18.11 18.40
N ALA A 58 18.54 -18.85 19.00
CA ALA A 58 17.75 -19.84 18.29
C ALA A 58 16.81 -19.18 17.26
N GLU A 59 16.22 -18.04 17.60
CA GLU A 59 15.40 -17.25 16.67
C GLU A 59 16.25 -16.62 15.56
N LEU A 60 17.46 -16.13 15.87
CA LEU A 60 18.41 -15.67 14.86
C LEU A 60 18.82 -16.83 13.92
N GLY A 61 19.04 -18.02 14.50
CA GLY A 61 19.43 -19.25 13.81
C GLY A 61 18.37 -19.83 12.87
N LEU A 62 17.15 -19.26 12.84
CA LEU A 62 16.13 -19.58 11.84
C LEU A 62 16.56 -19.18 10.42
N VAL A 63 17.42 -18.18 10.33
CA VAL A 63 17.90 -17.60 9.07
C VAL A 63 19.43 -17.63 9.01
N HIS A 64 20.09 -17.26 10.10
CA HIS A 64 21.52 -17.01 10.13
C HIS A 64 22.33 -18.22 10.58
N SER A 65 23.54 -18.35 10.07
CA SER A 65 24.45 -19.42 10.47
C SER A 65 24.95 -19.19 11.91
N PRO A 66 25.16 -20.27 12.70
CA PRO A 66 25.70 -20.14 14.06
C PRO A 66 27.05 -19.42 14.10
N GLU A 67 27.88 -19.62 13.08
CA GLU A 67 29.20 -18.99 12.93
C GLU A 67 29.06 -17.47 12.77
N TYR A 68 28.11 -17.02 11.93
CA TYR A 68 27.85 -15.60 11.73
C TYR A 68 27.27 -14.94 12.99
N VAL A 69 26.32 -15.60 13.67
CA VAL A 69 25.78 -15.11 14.95
C VAL A 69 26.90 -14.98 16.00
N SER A 70 27.80 -15.97 16.08
CA SER A 70 28.93 -15.93 17.01
C SER A 70 29.95 -14.84 16.66
N LEU A 71 30.21 -14.60 15.37
CA LEU A 71 31.06 -13.50 14.91
C LEU A 71 30.50 -12.15 15.36
N LEU A 72 29.20 -11.93 15.12
CA LEU A 72 28.54 -10.69 15.51
C LEU A 72 28.48 -10.51 17.03
N ARG A 73 28.29 -11.58 17.81
CA ARG A 73 28.40 -11.50 19.28
C ARG A 73 29.78 -10.99 19.71
N GLY A 74 30.84 -11.41 19.01
CA GLY A 74 32.22 -11.01 19.28
C GLY A 74 32.48 -9.51 19.09
N THR A 75 31.68 -8.79 18.29
CA THR A 75 31.90 -7.36 18.02
C THR A 75 31.81 -6.49 19.27
N GLN A 76 31.11 -6.96 20.31
CA GLN A 76 30.98 -6.24 21.58
C GLN A 76 32.31 -6.04 22.32
N ALA A 77 33.31 -6.88 22.04
CA ALA A 77 34.60 -6.86 22.71
C ALA A 77 35.74 -6.25 21.87
N LEU A 78 35.44 -5.85 20.62
CA LEU A 78 36.44 -5.35 19.68
C LEU A 78 36.74 -3.86 19.88
N SER A 79 37.97 -3.45 19.60
CA SER A 79 38.34 -2.03 19.52
C SER A 79 37.73 -1.37 18.27
N THR A 80 37.76 -0.02 18.21
CA THR A 80 37.28 0.71 17.03
C THR A 80 38.04 0.31 15.76
N GLU A 81 39.35 0.12 15.84
CA GLU A 81 40.20 -0.29 14.71
C GLU A 81 39.85 -1.71 14.24
N GLU A 82 39.60 -2.63 15.18
CA GLU A 82 39.18 -4.00 14.88
C GLU A 82 37.78 -4.03 14.26
N LEU A 83 36.86 -3.20 14.75
CA LEU A 83 35.51 -3.03 14.18
C LEU A 83 35.57 -2.45 12.78
N GLN A 84 36.42 -1.45 12.53
CA GLN A 84 36.61 -0.88 11.20
C GLN A 84 37.17 -1.93 10.24
N ALA A 85 38.19 -2.69 10.68
CA ALA A 85 38.77 -3.76 9.88
C ALA A 85 37.77 -4.90 9.59
N LEU A 86 36.89 -5.23 10.53
CA LEU A 86 35.81 -6.20 10.32
C LEU A 86 34.74 -5.64 9.37
N SER A 87 34.35 -4.38 9.54
CA SER A 87 33.36 -3.70 8.70
C SER A 87 33.80 -3.71 7.23
N GLY A 88 35.07 -3.42 6.96
CA GLY A 88 35.65 -3.45 5.61
C GLY A 88 35.77 -4.83 4.95
N GLN A 89 35.35 -5.91 5.62
CA GLN A 89 35.20 -7.24 5.01
C GLN A 89 33.82 -7.45 4.38
N TYR A 90 32.89 -6.54 4.64
CA TYR A 90 31.52 -6.56 4.15
C TYR A 90 31.25 -5.31 3.31
N ASP A 91 30.20 -5.38 2.51
CA ASP A 91 29.83 -4.32 1.58
C ASP A 91 28.78 -3.38 2.21
N ALA A 92 29.09 -2.07 2.19
CA ALA A 92 28.28 -0.98 2.72
C ALA A 92 27.73 -1.22 4.15
N VAL A 93 28.57 -1.54 5.14
CA VAL A 93 28.12 -1.73 6.53
C VAL A 93 29.19 -1.31 7.54
N TYR A 94 28.75 -0.87 8.72
CA TYR A 94 29.62 -0.58 9.86
C TYR A 94 29.20 -1.36 11.11
N PHE A 95 30.18 -1.70 11.94
CA PHE A 95 29.97 -2.29 13.26
C PHE A 95 30.33 -1.32 14.39
N HIS A 96 29.61 -1.46 15.50
CA HIS A 96 29.74 -0.72 16.74
C HIS A 96 29.72 -1.73 17.91
N PRO A 97 30.31 -1.42 19.09
CA PRO A 97 30.23 -2.33 20.24
C PRO A 97 28.79 -2.72 20.61
N SER A 98 27.82 -1.83 20.38
CA SER A 98 26.39 -2.08 20.61
C SER A 98 25.67 -2.80 19.44
N THR A 99 26.31 -3.06 18.30
CA THR A 99 25.63 -3.56 17.09
C THR A 99 24.87 -4.86 17.34
N PHE A 100 25.51 -5.86 17.97
CA PHE A 100 24.84 -7.13 18.26
C PHE A 100 23.59 -6.97 19.14
N HIS A 101 23.66 -6.07 20.11
CA HIS A 101 22.55 -5.75 21.01
C HIS A 101 21.40 -5.08 20.25
N CYS A 102 21.68 -4.00 19.53
CA CYS A 102 20.69 -3.28 18.73
C CYS A 102 20.04 -4.20 17.68
N ALA A 103 20.84 -5.03 16.99
CA ALA A 103 20.34 -5.98 15.98
C ALA A 103 19.41 -7.05 16.57
N ARG A 104 19.69 -7.52 17.79
CA ARG A 104 18.80 -8.44 18.51
C ARG A 104 17.49 -7.78 18.93
N LEU A 105 17.54 -6.52 19.37
CA LEU A 105 16.33 -5.73 19.64
C LEU A 105 15.51 -5.49 18.37
N ALA A 106 16.15 -5.17 17.24
CA ALA A 106 15.49 -4.97 15.95
C ALA A 106 14.75 -6.23 15.49
N ALA A 107 15.43 -7.38 15.46
CA ALA A 107 14.82 -8.65 15.10
C ALA A 107 13.70 -9.03 16.09
N GLY A 108 13.93 -8.89 17.40
CA GLY A 108 12.93 -9.23 18.40
C GLY A 108 11.72 -8.29 18.42
N ALA A 109 11.86 -7.02 18.00
CA ALA A 109 10.73 -6.12 17.79
C ALA A 109 9.81 -6.61 16.66
N ALA A 110 10.39 -7.08 15.54
CA ALA A 110 9.62 -7.69 14.45
C ALA A 110 8.89 -8.96 14.93
N LEU A 111 9.55 -9.80 15.74
CA LEU A 111 8.92 -11.00 16.33
C LEU A 111 7.75 -10.66 17.26
N GLN A 112 7.92 -9.64 18.12
CA GLN A 112 6.86 -9.18 19.03
C GLN A 112 5.65 -8.66 18.26
N LEU A 113 5.88 -7.93 17.17
CA LEU A 113 4.81 -7.43 16.30
C LEU A 113 4.04 -8.59 15.65
N VAL A 114 4.75 -9.57 15.07
CA VAL A 114 4.14 -10.76 14.46
C VAL A 114 3.35 -11.56 15.50
N ASP A 115 3.92 -11.82 16.68
CA ASP A 115 3.22 -12.51 17.77
C ASP A 115 1.94 -11.76 18.17
N ALA A 116 1.99 -10.43 18.33
CA ALA A 116 0.84 -9.63 18.70
C ALA A 116 -0.29 -9.68 17.65
N VAL A 117 0.07 -9.66 16.35
CA VAL A 117 -0.90 -9.72 15.25
C VAL A 117 -1.51 -11.12 15.12
N LEU A 118 -0.71 -12.18 15.16
CA LEU A 118 -1.19 -13.54 14.96
C LEU A 118 -1.97 -14.10 16.17
N THR A 119 -1.71 -13.59 17.37
CA THR A 119 -2.48 -13.92 18.58
C THR A 119 -3.72 -13.05 18.77
N GLY A 120 -3.94 -12.04 17.92
CA GLY A 120 -5.09 -11.15 17.99
C GLY A 120 -4.99 -10.03 19.05
N SER A 121 -3.82 -9.82 19.64
CA SER A 121 -3.56 -8.69 20.56
C SER A 121 -3.56 -7.33 19.83
N ALA A 122 -3.14 -7.34 18.56
CA ALA A 122 -3.26 -6.25 17.60
C ALA A 122 -3.80 -6.80 16.26
N HIS A 123 -4.35 -5.94 15.41
CA HIS A 123 -4.73 -6.35 14.04
C HIS A 123 -3.58 -6.19 13.06
N ASN A 124 -2.76 -5.15 13.27
CA ASN A 124 -1.65 -4.76 12.43
C ASN A 124 -0.64 -3.95 13.27
N GLY A 125 0.48 -3.53 12.69
CA GLY A 125 1.38 -2.61 13.36
C GLY A 125 2.68 -2.29 12.63
N LEU A 126 3.51 -1.50 13.30
CA LEU A 126 4.81 -1.04 12.83
C LEU A 126 5.89 -1.32 13.89
N ALA A 127 7.02 -1.87 13.48
CA ALA A 127 8.24 -1.95 14.26
C ALA A 127 9.22 -0.88 13.76
N LEU A 128 9.49 0.13 14.59
CA LEU A 128 10.52 1.15 14.32
C LEU A 128 11.85 0.63 14.84
N VAL A 129 12.68 0.14 13.94
CA VAL A 129 13.91 -0.60 14.28
C VAL A 129 15.15 -0.02 13.59
N ARG A 130 16.30 -0.19 14.24
CA ARG A 130 17.65 -0.06 13.67
C ARG A 130 18.57 -1.06 14.36
N PRO A 131 19.49 -1.73 13.63
CA PRO A 131 19.74 -1.63 12.18
C PRO A 131 18.60 -2.20 11.30
N PRO A 132 18.57 -1.86 10.00
CA PRO A 132 17.70 -2.51 9.01
C PRO A 132 18.10 -3.99 8.80
N GLY A 133 17.35 -4.72 7.97
CA GLY A 133 17.48 -6.16 7.80
C GLY A 133 17.49 -6.71 6.38
N HIS A 134 16.77 -6.13 5.42
CA HIS A 134 16.46 -6.82 4.15
C HIS A 134 17.68 -7.26 3.29
N HIS A 135 18.84 -6.62 3.43
CA HIS A 135 20.08 -7.03 2.74
C HIS A 135 20.87 -8.13 3.44
N SER A 136 20.65 -8.33 4.75
CA SER A 136 21.41 -9.30 5.54
C SER A 136 21.17 -10.71 5.03
N GLN A 137 22.28 -11.43 4.79
CA GLN A 137 22.30 -12.77 4.23
C GLN A 137 22.54 -13.81 5.32
N ARG A 138 22.42 -15.10 4.99
CA ARG A 138 22.64 -16.21 5.93
C ARG A 138 23.94 -16.11 6.76
N ALA A 139 25.02 -15.58 6.18
CA ALA A 139 26.32 -15.52 6.84
C ALA A 139 27.08 -14.21 6.58
N ALA A 140 26.39 -13.14 6.20
CA ALA A 140 27.03 -11.87 5.88
C ALA A 140 26.14 -10.66 6.22
N ALA A 141 26.78 -9.63 6.79
CA ALA A 141 26.20 -8.30 6.88
C ALA A 141 26.33 -7.63 5.50
N ASN A 142 25.40 -6.76 5.15
CA ASN A 142 25.41 -6.04 3.88
C ASN A 142 24.46 -4.84 3.94
N GLY A 143 24.78 -3.72 3.31
CA GLY A 143 23.86 -2.57 3.16
C GLY A 143 23.25 -2.11 4.48
N PHE A 144 24.10 -1.84 5.47
CA PHE A 144 23.75 -1.47 6.85
C PHE A 144 22.99 -2.56 7.65
N CYS A 145 22.63 -3.67 7.03
CA CYS A 145 21.85 -4.74 7.63
C CYS A 145 22.74 -5.76 8.33
N VAL A 146 22.35 -6.15 9.54
CA VAL A 146 23.09 -7.09 10.38
C VAL A 146 22.37 -8.43 10.47
N PHE A 147 21.12 -8.42 10.93
CA PHE A 147 20.24 -9.59 10.88
C PHE A 147 19.01 -9.25 10.04
N ASN A 148 18.59 -10.19 9.21
CA ASN A 148 17.40 -10.03 8.39
C ASN A 148 16.11 -10.10 9.22
N ASN A 149 15.67 -8.94 9.73
CA ASN A 149 14.52 -8.78 10.63
C ASN A 149 13.24 -9.40 10.06
N VAL A 150 12.92 -9.09 8.80
CA VAL A 150 11.69 -9.54 8.14
C VAL A 150 11.74 -11.03 7.79
N ALA A 151 12.89 -11.54 7.34
CA ALA A 151 13.02 -12.97 7.07
C ALA A 151 12.95 -13.82 8.36
N ILE A 152 13.55 -13.35 9.46
CA ILE A 152 13.43 -14.00 10.78
C ILE A 152 11.96 -14.01 11.22
N ALA A 153 11.24 -12.91 11.03
CA ALA A 153 9.81 -12.81 11.35
C ALA A 153 8.95 -13.76 10.51
N ALA A 154 9.24 -13.92 9.22
CA ALA A 154 8.57 -14.89 8.35
C ALA A 154 8.84 -16.34 8.77
N LYS A 155 10.11 -16.73 9.02
CA LYS A 155 10.44 -18.08 9.51
C LYS A 155 9.82 -18.37 10.89
N HIS A 156 9.77 -17.37 11.77
CA HIS A 156 9.10 -17.49 13.07
C HIS A 156 7.58 -17.69 12.92
N ALA A 157 6.94 -16.94 12.02
CA ALA A 157 5.52 -17.10 11.68
C ALA A 157 5.22 -18.51 11.13
N GLN A 158 6.08 -19.05 10.26
CA GLN A 158 5.95 -20.44 9.77
C GLN A 158 6.10 -21.46 10.93
N GLN A 159 7.17 -21.36 11.72
CA GLN A 159 7.50 -22.40 12.70
C GLN A 159 6.65 -22.36 13.97
N LYS A 160 6.38 -21.17 14.52
CA LYS A 160 5.64 -21.00 15.78
C LYS A 160 4.13 -20.96 15.56
N HIS A 161 3.69 -20.33 14.47
CA HIS A 161 2.25 -20.09 14.21
C HIS A 161 1.69 -20.96 13.08
N GLY A 162 2.52 -21.76 12.40
CA GLY A 162 2.06 -22.73 11.39
C GLY A 162 1.55 -22.09 10.10
N LEU A 163 2.00 -20.88 9.78
CA LEU A 163 1.61 -20.18 8.55
C LEU A 163 2.21 -20.84 7.31
N GLN A 164 1.39 -20.94 6.26
CA GLN A 164 1.69 -21.62 5.00
C GLN A 164 1.85 -20.65 3.82
N ARG A 165 1.38 -19.41 3.96
CA ARG A 165 1.45 -18.39 2.91
C ARG A 165 1.73 -17.03 3.52
N ILE A 166 2.94 -16.53 3.34
CA ILE A 166 3.37 -15.22 3.84
C ILE A 166 3.75 -14.37 2.63
N LEU A 167 3.18 -13.17 2.54
CA LEU A 167 3.60 -12.19 1.55
C LEU A 167 4.58 -11.22 2.22
N ILE A 168 5.76 -11.06 1.63
CA ILE A 168 6.70 -10.00 1.97
C ILE A 168 6.65 -8.96 0.85
N VAL A 169 6.32 -7.71 1.19
CA VAL A 169 6.34 -6.56 0.28
C VAL A 169 7.49 -5.66 0.69
N ASP A 170 8.51 -5.60 -0.15
CA ASP A 170 9.67 -4.72 0.03
C ASP A 170 9.50 -3.51 -0.88
N TRP A 171 9.23 -2.36 -0.26
CA TRP A 171 9.08 -1.10 -0.96
C TRP A 171 10.26 -0.14 -0.72
N ASP A 172 11.30 -0.62 -0.04
CA ASP A 172 12.59 0.07 0.02
C ASP A 172 13.10 0.32 -1.42
N VAL A 173 13.89 1.37 -1.61
CA VAL A 173 14.42 1.67 -2.94
C VAL A 173 15.54 0.72 -3.35
N HIS A 174 16.12 -0.03 -2.41
CA HIS A 174 17.13 -1.04 -2.69
C HIS A 174 16.52 -2.43 -2.75
N HIS A 175 17.12 -3.30 -3.56
CA HIS A 175 16.71 -4.70 -3.62
C HIS A 175 17.13 -5.42 -2.33
N GLY A 176 16.15 -5.97 -1.59
CA GLY A 176 16.40 -6.83 -0.43
C GLY A 176 16.86 -8.24 -0.81
N GLN A 177 18.01 -8.34 -1.49
CA GLN A 177 18.61 -9.59 -1.94
C GLN A 177 18.77 -10.63 -0.83
N GLY A 178 19.00 -10.19 0.42
CA GLY A 178 19.03 -11.09 1.58
C GLY A 178 17.73 -11.87 1.74
N ILE A 179 16.57 -11.18 1.66
CA ILE A 179 15.25 -11.82 1.71
C ILE A 179 15.07 -12.76 0.51
N GLN A 180 15.43 -12.31 -0.71
CA GLN A 180 15.34 -13.14 -1.91
C GLN A 180 16.09 -14.47 -1.72
N TYR A 181 17.36 -14.44 -1.32
CA TYR A 181 18.17 -15.65 -1.14
C TYR A 181 17.61 -16.61 -0.08
N ILE A 182 17.00 -16.07 0.98
CA ILE A 182 16.46 -16.90 2.08
C ILE A 182 15.22 -17.69 1.64
N PHE A 183 14.44 -17.17 0.69
CA PHE A 183 13.16 -17.75 0.26
C PHE A 183 13.13 -18.16 -1.22
N GLU A 184 14.25 -18.11 -1.92
CA GLU A 184 14.31 -18.31 -3.38
C GLU A 184 13.74 -19.67 -3.82
N ASP A 185 13.81 -20.69 -2.96
CA ASP A 185 13.26 -22.03 -3.19
C ASP A 185 12.01 -22.37 -2.34
N ASP A 186 11.48 -21.42 -1.56
CA ASP A 186 10.37 -21.60 -0.61
C ASP A 186 9.03 -21.05 -1.17
N PRO A 187 8.14 -21.89 -1.73
CA PRO A 187 6.86 -21.43 -2.29
C PRO A 187 5.85 -20.98 -1.23
N SER A 188 6.14 -21.15 0.07
CA SER A 188 5.26 -20.67 1.13
C SER A 188 5.47 -19.19 1.46
N VAL A 189 6.50 -18.56 0.88
CA VAL A 189 6.78 -17.13 1.01
C VAL A 189 6.85 -16.49 -0.38
N LEU A 190 5.91 -15.59 -0.65
CA LEU A 190 5.94 -14.73 -1.83
C LEU A 190 6.70 -13.45 -1.48
N TYR A 191 7.83 -13.20 -2.13
CA TYR A 191 8.61 -11.97 -2.01
C TYR A 191 8.37 -11.08 -3.22
N PHE A 192 7.90 -9.86 -2.97
CA PHE A 192 7.83 -8.80 -3.96
C PHE A 192 8.79 -7.68 -3.55
N SER A 193 9.61 -7.21 -4.48
CA SER A 193 10.44 -6.03 -4.31
C SER A 193 10.37 -5.17 -5.57
N TRP A 194 10.06 -3.89 -5.40
CA TRP A 194 10.57 -2.92 -6.36
C TRP A 194 11.91 -2.39 -5.86
N HIS A 195 12.68 -1.76 -6.75
CA HIS A 195 13.94 -1.13 -6.36
C HIS A 195 14.50 -0.33 -7.53
N ARG A 196 15.30 0.70 -7.24
CA ARG A 196 16.16 1.33 -8.24
C ARG A 196 17.16 0.30 -8.75
N TYR A 197 17.30 0.21 -10.06
CA TYR A 197 18.16 -0.80 -10.69
C TYR A 197 19.05 -0.19 -11.77
N GLU A 198 18.50 0.69 -12.61
CA GLU A 198 19.22 1.34 -13.71
C GLU A 198 20.06 0.34 -14.53
N HIS A 199 19.45 -0.78 -14.90
CA HIS A 199 20.09 -1.88 -15.62
C HIS A 199 21.31 -2.47 -14.89
N GLY A 200 21.22 -2.63 -13.57
CA GLY A 200 22.30 -3.13 -12.72
C GLY A 200 23.38 -2.11 -12.39
N CYS A 201 23.16 -0.83 -12.72
CA CYS A 201 24.10 0.26 -12.41
C CYS A 201 23.86 0.93 -11.05
N PHE A 202 22.83 0.51 -10.31
CA PHE A 202 22.58 0.95 -8.94
C PHE A 202 22.87 -0.17 -7.93
N TRP A 203 23.34 0.21 -6.73
CA TRP A 203 23.68 -0.74 -5.68
C TRP A 203 22.44 -1.59 -5.32
N PRO A 204 22.55 -2.92 -5.16
CA PRO A 204 23.78 -3.71 -4.98
C PRO A 204 24.44 -4.27 -6.26
N TYR A 205 24.06 -3.78 -7.45
CA TYR A 205 24.67 -4.15 -8.75
C TYR A 205 24.52 -5.65 -9.13
N LEU A 206 23.42 -6.26 -8.70
CA LEU A 206 23.18 -7.70 -8.84
C LEU A 206 22.31 -8.01 -10.06
N ARG A 207 22.71 -9.01 -10.84
CA ARG A 207 21.93 -9.45 -12.02
C ARG A 207 20.62 -10.11 -11.60
N GLU A 208 20.63 -10.77 -10.45
CA GLU A 208 19.51 -11.44 -9.81
C GLU A 208 18.49 -10.47 -9.20
N SER A 209 18.73 -9.16 -9.23
CA SER A 209 17.72 -8.13 -8.94
C SER A 209 16.81 -7.83 -10.15
N ASP A 210 17.14 -8.33 -11.35
CA ASP A 210 16.31 -8.08 -12.53
C ASP A 210 14.98 -8.88 -12.52
N ALA A 211 14.07 -8.52 -13.41
CA ALA A 211 12.71 -9.04 -13.48
C ALA A 211 12.59 -10.55 -13.79
N ASP A 212 13.60 -11.15 -14.42
CA ASP A 212 13.63 -12.57 -14.80
C ASP A 212 14.16 -13.50 -13.71
N ALA A 213 14.67 -12.94 -12.60
CA ALA A 213 14.98 -13.68 -11.39
C ALA A 213 13.69 -14.01 -10.61
N VAL A 214 13.01 -15.08 -11.04
CA VAL A 214 11.69 -15.46 -10.53
C VAL A 214 11.71 -16.52 -9.42
N GLY A 215 12.87 -16.77 -8.82
CA GLY A 215 13.07 -17.84 -7.84
C GLY A 215 13.57 -19.16 -8.45
N LEU A 216 13.84 -20.13 -7.59
CA LEU A 216 14.48 -21.41 -7.90
C LEU A 216 13.63 -22.60 -7.44
N GLY A 217 13.86 -23.78 -8.04
CA GLY A 217 13.22 -25.02 -7.61
C GLY A 217 11.69 -24.92 -7.49
N GLN A 218 11.18 -25.19 -6.28
CA GLN A 218 9.74 -25.10 -5.98
C GLN A 218 9.26 -23.65 -5.78
N GLY A 219 10.16 -22.73 -5.43
CA GLY A 219 9.89 -21.29 -5.26
C GLY A 219 9.81 -20.51 -6.57
N ARG A 220 9.92 -21.15 -7.75
CA ARG A 220 9.75 -20.46 -9.04
C ARG A 220 8.35 -19.82 -9.15
N GLY A 221 8.34 -18.51 -9.39
CA GLY A 221 7.15 -17.65 -9.40
C GLY A 221 6.93 -16.89 -8.08
N PHE A 222 7.62 -17.24 -6.99
CA PHE A 222 7.43 -16.66 -5.66
C PHE A 222 8.45 -15.58 -5.31
N THR A 223 9.33 -15.22 -6.25
CA THR A 223 10.16 -14.01 -6.22
C THR A 223 9.72 -13.10 -7.34
N VAL A 224 9.32 -11.87 -7.03
CA VAL A 224 8.83 -10.87 -7.98
C VAL A 224 9.64 -9.59 -7.83
N ASN A 225 10.65 -9.42 -8.69
CA ASN A 225 11.46 -8.21 -8.75
C ASN A 225 10.90 -7.23 -9.78
N LEU A 226 10.75 -5.96 -9.40
CA LEU A 226 10.34 -4.85 -10.26
C LEU A 226 11.45 -3.79 -10.30
N PRO A 227 12.41 -3.93 -11.22
CA PRO A 227 13.55 -3.02 -11.31
C PRO A 227 13.17 -1.70 -11.98
N TRP A 228 13.34 -0.58 -11.28
CA TRP A 228 13.23 0.76 -11.85
C TRP A 228 14.50 1.12 -12.61
N ASN A 229 14.38 1.20 -13.93
CA ASN A 229 15.51 1.51 -14.82
C ASN A 229 15.77 3.01 -15.01
N GLN A 230 15.00 3.87 -14.34
CA GLN A 230 15.22 5.30 -14.22
C GLN A 230 14.88 5.78 -12.81
N VAL A 231 15.51 6.87 -12.38
CA VAL A 231 15.16 7.60 -11.15
C VAL A 231 13.92 8.46 -11.35
N GLY A 232 13.37 9.00 -10.26
CA GLY A 232 12.26 9.92 -10.30
C GLY A 232 10.88 9.28 -10.45
N MET A 233 10.76 7.97 -10.21
CA MET A 233 9.47 7.28 -10.14
C MET A 233 8.61 7.91 -9.04
N GLY A 234 7.34 8.16 -9.34
CA GLY A 234 6.41 8.87 -8.47
C GLY A 234 5.16 8.07 -8.12
N ASN A 235 4.16 8.76 -7.56
CA ASN A 235 2.89 8.19 -7.10
C ASN A 235 2.22 7.30 -8.17
N ALA A 236 2.21 7.74 -9.44
CA ALA A 236 1.58 7.00 -10.53
C ALA A 236 2.28 5.67 -10.81
N ASP A 237 3.61 5.64 -10.77
CA ASP A 237 4.43 4.46 -11.06
C ASP A 237 4.25 3.40 -9.98
N TYR A 238 4.25 3.84 -8.71
CA TYR A 238 4.08 2.97 -7.55
C TYR A 238 2.68 2.37 -7.49
N MET A 239 1.66 3.20 -7.74
CA MET A 239 0.28 2.71 -7.84
C MET A 239 0.11 1.76 -9.03
N ALA A 240 0.75 2.02 -10.17
CA ALA A 240 0.70 1.11 -11.33
C ALA A 240 1.36 -0.25 -11.04
N ALA A 241 2.52 -0.27 -10.36
CA ALA A 241 3.15 -1.50 -9.89
C ALA A 241 2.23 -2.32 -8.99
N PHE A 242 1.54 -1.65 -8.05
CA PHE A 242 0.61 -2.33 -7.15
C PHE A 242 -0.60 -2.91 -7.89
N LEU A 243 -1.25 -2.10 -8.72
CA LEU A 243 -2.50 -2.49 -9.39
C LEU A 243 -2.28 -3.53 -10.48
N HIS A 244 -1.15 -3.48 -11.20
CA HIS A 244 -0.90 -4.31 -12.38
C HIS A 244 0.08 -5.47 -12.17
N VAL A 245 0.75 -5.54 -11.02
CA VAL A 245 1.69 -6.63 -10.69
C VAL A 245 1.38 -7.22 -9.32
N LEU A 246 1.59 -6.46 -8.25
CA LEU A 246 1.55 -7.00 -6.88
C LEU A 246 0.17 -7.50 -6.47
N LEU A 247 -0.87 -6.68 -6.55
CA LEU A 247 -2.21 -7.05 -6.07
C LEU A 247 -2.81 -8.23 -6.83
N PRO A 248 -2.75 -8.31 -8.18
CA PRO A 248 -3.21 -9.49 -8.90
C PRO A 248 -2.59 -10.79 -8.36
N VAL A 249 -1.27 -10.81 -8.19
CA VAL A 249 -0.51 -11.94 -7.65
C VAL A 249 -0.87 -12.21 -6.19
N ALA A 250 -0.95 -11.18 -5.36
CA ALA A 250 -1.24 -11.30 -3.93
C ALA A 250 -2.65 -11.84 -3.66
N PHE A 251 -3.66 -11.46 -4.45
CA PHE A 251 -5.01 -12.03 -4.32
C PHE A 251 -5.08 -13.49 -4.79
N GLU A 252 -4.31 -13.88 -5.81
CA GLU A 252 -4.19 -15.29 -6.22
C GLU A 252 -3.44 -16.12 -5.17
N PHE A 253 -2.40 -15.56 -4.56
CA PHE A 253 -1.61 -16.19 -3.49
C PHE A 253 -2.40 -16.33 -2.18
N ASP A 254 -3.34 -15.42 -1.89
CA ASP A 254 -4.17 -15.43 -0.66
C ASP A 254 -3.30 -15.57 0.63
N PRO A 255 -2.45 -14.58 0.94
CA PRO A 255 -1.54 -14.67 2.07
C PRO A 255 -2.29 -14.70 3.40
N GLN A 256 -1.72 -15.39 4.38
CA GLN A 256 -2.21 -15.43 5.76
C GLN A 256 -1.59 -14.33 6.63
N LEU A 257 -0.47 -13.75 6.20
CA LEU A 257 0.22 -12.64 6.84
C LEU A 257 0.91 -11.80 5.75
N VAL A 258 0.86 -10.49 5.89
CA VAL A 258 1.65 -9.56 5.08
C VAL A 258 2.73 -8.93 5.97
N LEU A 259 3.98 -9.08 5.57
CA LEU A 259 5.12 -8.37 6.14
C LEU A 259 5.56 -7.28 5.15
N ILE A 260 5.85 -6.09 5.64
CA ILE A 260 6.35 -4.99 4.81
C ILE A 260 7.78 -4.67 5.26
N SER A 261 8.76 -4.85 4.36
CA SER A 261 10.08 -4.23 4.48
C SER A 261 9.92 -2.76 4.10
N ALA A 262 9.73 -1.93 5.12
CA ALA A 262 9.24 -0.57 4.99
C ALA A 262 10.39 0.44 4.94
N GLY A 263 11.10 0.47 3.83
CA GLY A 263 12.08 1.52 3.52
C GLY A 263 11.42 2.78 2.97
N PHE A 264 11.89 3.95 3.39
CA PHE A 264 11.33 5.23 2.94
C PHE A 264 12.32 6.07 2.13
N ASP A 265 13.38 5.45 1.64
CA ASP A 265 14.30 6.00 0.65
C ASP A 265 13.72 5.98 -0.77
N SER A 266 12.62 5.27 -0.98
CA SER A 266 11.75 5.36 -2.15
C SER A 266 10.89 6.64 -2.17
N ALA A 267 10.94 7.47 -1.12
CA ALA A 267 10.21 8.71 -1.01
C ALA A 267 10.96 9.92 -1.59
N ILE A 268 10.21 10.99 -1.87
CA ILE A 268 10.77 12.25 -2.36
C ILE A 268 11.80 12.85 -1.40
N GLY A 269 12.89 13.37 -1.97
CA GLY A 269 13.96 14.07 -1.23
C GLY A 269 15.04 13.15 -0.67
N ASP A 270 14.88 11.83 -0.78
CA ASP A 270 15.90 10.89 -0.35
C ASP A 270 17.17 10.93 -1.24
N PRO A 271 18.38 11.00 -0.65
CA PRO A 271 19.62 11.10 -1.42
C PRO A 271 19.97 9.82 -2.20
N GLU A 272 19.62 8.65 -1.68
CA GLU A 272 19.94 7.36 -2.30
C GLU A 272 18.92 7.02 -3.38
N GLY A 273 17.64 7.08 -3.04
CA GLY A 273 16.60 6.65 -3.97
C GLY A 273 16.36 7.58 -5.14
N GLN A 274 16.44 8.91 -4.92
CA GLN A 274 16.19 9.93 -5.95
C GLN A 274 14.83 9.76 -6.66
N MET A 275 13.86 9.20 -5.94
CA MET A 275 12.49 9.00 -6.38
C MET A 275 11.63 10.24 -6.05
N GLN A 276 10.39 10.24 -6.52
CA GLN A 276 9.46 11.37 -6.39
C GLN A 276 8.10 10.98 -5.80
N ALA A 277 7.97 9.77 -5.23
CA ALA A 277 6.75 9.39 -4.53
C ALA A 277 6.59 10.22 -3.25
N THR A 278 5.39 10.76 -3.03
CA THR A 278 5.12 11.59 -1.87
C THR A 278 4.76 10.72 -0.65
N PRO A 279 4.94 11.21 0.59
CA PRO A 279 4.63 10.44 1.80
C PRO A 279 3.21 9.86 1.82
N GLU A 280 2.22 10.56 1.25
CA GLU A 280 0.83 10.10 1.17
C GLU A 280 0.69 8.81 0.36
N CYS A 281 1.56 8.58 -0.62
CA CYS A 281 1.58 7.34 -1.40
C CYS A 281 1.67 6.13 -0.48
N PHE A 282 2.52 6.15 0.55
CA PHE A 282 2.68 5.02 1.47
C PHE A 282 1.42 4.73 2.30
N ALA A 283 0.55 5.73 2.55
CA ALA A 283 -0.76 5.47 3.15
C ALA A 283 -1.66 4.67 2.19
N HIS A 284 -1.65 5.01 0.90
CA HIS A 284 -2.41 4.29 -0.12
C HIS A 284 -1.90 2.86 -0.30
N LEU A 285 -0.60 2.67 -0.40
CA LEU A 285 0.02 1.34 -0.52
C LEU A 285 -0.33 0.47 0.70
N THR A 286 -0.25 1.04 1.91
CA THR A 286 -0.64 0.35 3.15
C THR A 286 -2.10 -0.07 3.13
N GLN A 287 -3.02 0.82 2.75
CA GLN A 287 -4.46 0.52 2.68
C GLN A 287 -4.77 -0.58 1.65
N LEU A 288 -4.06 -0.60 0.51
CA LEU A 288 -4.19 -1.64 -0.50
C LEU A 288 -3.68 -3.01 -0.01
N LEU A 289 -2.78 -3.05 0.97
CA LEU A 289 -2.33 -4.31 1.59
C LEU A 289 -3.22 -4.75 2.75
N GLN A 290 -3.89 -3.82 3.45
CA GLN A 290 -4.80 -4.13 4.56
C GLN A 290 -6.06 -4.91 4.16
N VAL A 291 -6.40 -4.95 2.87
CA VAL A 291 -7.51 -5.79 2.39
C VAL A 291 -7.13 -7.28 2.28
N LEU A 292 -5.83 -7.60 2.32
CA LEU A 292 -5.30 -8.95 2.28
C LEU A 292 -5.17 -9.53 3.69
N ALA A 293 -4.99 -10.85 3.80
CA ALA A 293 -4.68 -11.53 5.07
C ALA A 293 -5.60 -11.16 6.25
N GLY A 294 -6.86 -10.80 5.98
CA GLY A 294 -7.77 -10.30 7.02
C GLY A 294 -7.23 -9.08 7.80
N GLY A 295 -6.41 -8.24 7.16
CA GLY A 295 -5.82 -7.04 7.75
C GLY A 295 -4.56 -7.28 8.58
N ARG A 296 -4.03 -8.52 8.61
CA ARG A 296 -2.80 -8.88 9.31
C ARG A 296 -1.58 -8.37 8.56
N VAL A 297 -1.23 -7.12 8.83
CA VAL A 297 -0.11 -6.40 8.21
C VAL A 297 0.90 -5.99 9.28
N CYS A 298 2.15 -6.38 9.12
CA CYS A 298 3.26 -5.99 9.99
C CYS A 298 4.32 -5.25 9.17
N ALA A 299 4.47 -3.95 9.40
CA ALA A 299 5.55 -3.17 8.79
C ALA A 299 6.79 -3.14 9.69
N VAL A 300 7.97 -3.25 9.10
CA VAL A 300 9.26 -3.18 9.79
C VAL A 300 10.11 -2.15 9.06
N LEU A 301 10.59 -1.12 9.79
CA LEU A 301 11.40 -0.07 9.19
C LEU A 301 12.71 -0.62 8.59
N GLU A 302 13.01 -0.26 7.34
CA GLU A 302 14.27 -0.57 6.64
C GLU A 302 15.08 0.72 6.41
N GLY A 303 15.26 1.17 5.16
CA GLY A 303 15.97 2.39 4.74
C GLY A 303 15.15 3.69 4.86
N GLY A 304 15.65 4.76 4.23
CA GLY A 304 15.13 6.13 4.32
C GLY A 304 16.04 7.05 5.12
N TYR A 305 16.68 7.98 4.42
CA TYR A 305 17.83 8.76 4.89
C TYR A 305 17.57 10.26 4.87
N HIS A 306 16.56 10.72 4.12
CA HIS A 306 16.01 12.07 4.28
C HIS A 306 15.01 12.13 5.45
N LEU A 307 15.47 12.58 6.62
CA LEU A 307 14.75 12.51 7.91
C LEU A 307 13.32 13.07 7.86
N GLU A 308 13.09 14.18 7.15
CA GLU A 308 11.76 14.76 7.06
C GLU A 308 10.81 13.86 6.27
N SER A 309 11.25 13.37 5.10
CA SER A 309 10.45 12.48 4.25
C SER A 309 10.20 11.14 4.92
N LEU A 310 11.22 10.57 5.58
CA LEU A 310 11.12 9.39 6.44
C LEU A 310 10.04 9.57 7.51
N SER A 311 10.16 10.61 8.34
CA SER A 311 9.25 10.81 9.48
C SER A 311 7.80 11.05 9.04
N GLN A 312 7.59 11.74 7.93
CA GLN A 312 6.26 11.93 7.34
C GLN A 312 5.68 10.64 6.76
N SER A 313 6.48 9.86 6.04
CA SER A 313 6.06 8.60 5.44
C SER A 313 5.69 7.56 6.51
N VAL A 314 6.48 7.48 7.59
CA VAL A 314 6.15 6.69 8.79
C VAL A 314 4.79 7.11 9.36
N CYS A 315 4.54 8.41 9.48
CA CYS A 315 3.24 8.91 9.95
C CYS A 315 2.08 8.54 9.02
N MET A 316 2.28 8.56 7.70
CA MET A 316 1.26 8.15 6.72
C MET A 316 0.94 6.66 6.82
N VAL A 317 1.96 5.81 6.98
CA VAL A 317 1.77 4.37 7.23
C VAL A 317 1.01 4.14 8.53
N VAL A 318 1.40 4.78 9.64
CA VAL A 318 0.71 4.60 10.93
C VAL A 318 -0.74 5.09 10.87
N LYS A 319 -1.03 6.22 10.19
CA LYS A 319 -2.40 6.69 9.95
C LYS A 319 -3.23 5.64 9.21
N ALA A 320 -2.69 5.07 8.13
CA ALA A 320 -3.36 3.99 7.39
C ALA A 320 -3.59 2.75 8.27
N LEU A 321 -2.58 2.32 9.04
CA LEU A 321 -2.69 1.20 9.99
C LEU A 321 -3.80 1.40 11.03
N LEU A 322 -3.93 2.62 11.56
CA LEU A 322 -4.99 3.03 12.47
C LEU A 322 -6.38 3.10 11.79
N GLY A 323 -6.43 3.05 10.46
CA GLY A 323 -7.64 3.12 9.64
C GLY A 323 -8.09 4.53 9.28
N ASP A 324 -7.25 5.53 9.49
CA ASP A 324 -7.53 6.90 9.07
C ASP A 324 -7.59 6.99 7.53
N PRO A 325 -8.39 7.93 6.98
CA PRO A 325 -8.41 8.14 5.54
C PRO A 325 -7.03 8.55 5.03
N ALA A 326 -6.62 7.97 3.89
CA ALA A 326 -5.42 8.42 3.22
C ALA A 326 -5.69 9.80 2.62
N PRO A 327 -4.76 10.76 2.64
CA PRO A 327 -4.94 12.00 1.89
C PRO A 327 -4.96 11.71 0.38
N PRO A 328 -5.69 12.49 -0.44
CA PRO A 328 -5.66 12.31 -1.90
C PRO A 328 -4.23 12.41 -2.46
N LEU A 329 -3.90 11.54 -3.42
CA LEU A 329 -2.61 11.60 -4.10
C LEU A 329 -2.49 12.88 -4.93
N SER A 330 -1.41 13.62 -4.69
CA SER A 330 -1.04 14.80 -5.48
C SER A 330 -0.28 14.40 -6.75
N GLY A 331 -0.21 15.34 -7.71
CA GLY A 331 0.49 15.14 -8.98
C GLY A 331 -0.33 14.43 -10.05
N SER A 332 0.29 14.26 -11.22
CA SER A 332 -0.32 13.60 -12.37
C SER A 332 -0.29 12.08 -12.21
N MET A 333 -1.46 11.43 -12.32
CA MET A 333 -1.59 9.97 -12.30
C MET A 333 -1.34 9.37 -13.69
N VAL A 334 -0.12 9.58 -14.21
CA VAL A 334 0.35 9.07 -15.49
C VAL A 334 1.67 8.35 -15.24
N PRO A 335 1.72 7.00 -15.34
CA PRO A 335 2.97 6.27 -15.19
C PRO A 335 3.99 6.68 -16.24
N GLN A 336 5.26 6.74 -15.85
CA GLN A 336 6.38 7.03 -16.72
C GLN A 336 6.60 5.88 -17.70
N HIS A 337 7.19 6.20 -18.85
CA HIS A 337 7.49 5.20 -19.88
C HIS A 337 8.38 4.06 -19.35
N SER A 338 9.46 4.40 -18.63
CA SER A 338 10.37 3.38 -18.05
C SER A 338 9.70 2.52 -16.98
N ALA A 339 8.75 3.09 -16.22
CA ALA A 339 7.95 2.31 -15.29
C ALA A 339 7.08 1.29 -16.01
N LEU A 340 6.45 1.68 -17.12
CA LEU A 340 5.65 0.78 -17.95
C LEU A 340 6.48 -0.33 -18.58
N GLU A 341 7.70 -0.05 -19.07
CA GLU A 341 8.63 -1.08 -19.57
C GLU A 341 9.00 -2.09 -18.47
N SER A 342 9.24 -1.60 -17.25
CA SER A 342 9.57 -2.43 -16.10
C SER A 342 8.38 -3.32 -15.72
N ILE A 343 7.19 -2.72 -15.56
CA ILE A 343 5.92 -3.45 -15.30
C ILE A 343 5.67 -4.51 -16.38
N GLN A 344 5.86 -4.16 -17.65
CA GLN A 344 5.68 -5.08 -18.78
C GLN A 344 6.63 -6.28 -18.68
N SER A 345 7.91 -6.03 -18.36
CA SER A 345 8.94 -7.06 -18.24
C SER A 345 8.64 -8.02 -17.08
N VAL A 346 8.27 -7.50 -15.91
CA VAL A 346 7.88 -8.33 -14.75
C VAL A 346 6.65 -9.16 -15.06
N ARG A 347 5.62 -8.56 -15.67
CA ARG A 347 4.42 -9.29 -16.04
C ARG A 347 4.72 -10.43 -17.01
N ALA A 348 5.62 -10.21 -17.97
CA ALA A 348 6.04 -11.25 -18.91
C ALA A 348 6.80 -12.38 -18.20
N ALA A 349 7.72 -12.06 -17.28
CA ALA A 349 8.47 -13.04 -16.51
C ALA A 349 7.58 -13.86 -15.55
N GLN A 350 6.55 -13.24 -14.97
CA GLN A 350 5.68 -13.85 -13.98
C GLN A 350 4.43 -14.54 -14.56
N ALA A 351 4.02 -14.19 -15.77
CA ALA A 351 2.82 -14.78 -16.41
C ALA A 351 2.83 -16.32 -16.45
N PRO A 352 3.94 -17.05 -16.68
CA PRO A 352 3.94 -18.51 -16.62
C PRO A 352 3.54 -19.10 -15.26
N HIS A 353 3.64 -18.31 -14.18
CA HIS A 353 3.46 -18.75 -12.81
C HIS A 353 2.12 -18.31 -12.19
N TRP A 354 1.50 -17.24 -12.72
CA TRP A 354 0.32 -16.61 -12.11
C TRP A 354 -0.81 -16.43 -13.11
N THR A 355 -1.95 -17.05 -12.82
CA THR A 355 -3.15 -17.01 -13.66
C THR A 355 -3.73 -15.61 -13.76
N SER A 356 -3.67 -14.86 -12.66
CA SER A 356 -4.10 -13.46 -12.54
C SER A 356 -3.36 -12.54 -13.53
N LEU A 357 -2.10 -12.82 -13.84
CA LEU A 357 -1.32 -12.05 -14.81
C LEU A 357 -1.57 -12.50 -16.25
N GLN A 358 -1.72 -13.82 -16.49
CA GLN A 358 -2.13 -14.37 -17.79
C GLN A 358 -3.47 -13.78 -18.26
N GLN A 359 -4.39 -13.60 -17.30
CA GLN A 359 -5.72 -13.04 -17.53
C GLN A 359 -5.70 -11.59 -18.05
N GLN A 360 -4.72 -10.79 -17.64
CA GLN A 360 -4.69 -9.38 -18.03
C GLN A 360 -4.13 -9.11 -19.44
N GLY A 361 -3.90 -10.17 -20.24
CA GLY A 361 -3.44 -10.12 -21.62
C GLY A 361 -1.90 -10.21 -21.75
N PRO A 362 -1.38 -10.74 -22.88
CA PRO A 362 0.04 -10.91 -23.09
C PRO A 362 0.74 -9.54 -23.25
N ALA A 363 1.81 -9.34 -22.48
CA ALA A 363 2.79 -8.30 -22.74
C ALA A 363 3.77 -8.81 -23.81
N PRO A 364 4.01 -8.09 -24.93
CA PRO A 364 5.09 -8.46 -25.84
C PRO A 364 6.44 -8.40 -25.12
N LEU A 365 7.31 -9.37 -25.37
CA LEU A 365 8.66 -9.38 -24.81
C LEU A 365 9.48 -8.24 -25.42
N LEU A 366 10.02 -7.36 -24.57
CA LEU A 366 11.10 -6.47 -24.97
C LEU A 366 12.43 -7.22 -24.82
N ASP A 367 13.29 -7.15 -25.83
CA ASP A 367 14.63 -7.74 -25.75
C ASP A 367 15.39 -7.05 -24.61
N PRO A 368 15.94 -7.81 -23.63
CA PRO A 368 16.70 -7.22 -22.54
C PRO A 368 17.94 -6.53 -23.10
N ARG A 369 17.95 -5.19 -23.10
CA ARG A 369 19.17 -4.41 -23.38
C ARG A 369 19.98 -4.34 -22.10
N THR A 370 20.86 -5.31 -21.89
CA THR A 370 21.92 -5.20 -20.89
C THR A 370 23.02 -4.30 -21.45
N CYS A 371 23.24 -3.11 -20.87
CA CYS A 371 24.44 -2.34 -21.17
C CYS A 371 25.68 -3.05 -20.60
N SER A 372 26.75 -3.10 -21.37
CA SER A 372 28.06 -3.56 -20.91
C SER A 372 28.68 -2.54 -19.93
N PRO A 373 29.52 -2.96 -18.97
CA PRO A 373 30.02 -2.12 -17.87
C PRO A 373 31.04 -1.02 -18.25
N GLU A 374 31.13 -0.63 -19.52
CA GLU A 374 32.16 0.30 -20.02
C GLU A 374 31.70 1.78 -20.09
N GLY A 375 30.49 2.10 -19.66
CA GLY A 375 29.93 3.46 -19.67
C GLY A 375 29.92 4.16 -18.30
N ARG A 376 31.01 4.13 -17.55
CA ARG A 376 31.10 4.81 -16.25
C ARG A 376 30.92 6.32 -16.43
N ARG A 377 29.84 6.90 -15.90
CA ARG A 377 29.81 8.32 -15.54
C ARG A 377 30.32 8.44 -14.10
N PRO A 378 31.28 9.33 -13.81
CA PRO A 378 31.68 9.56 -12.43
C PRO A 378 30.49 10.11 -11.63
N PRO A 379 30.41 9.82 -10.32
CA PRO A 379 29.40 10.41 -9.47
C PRO A 379 29.47 11.94 -9.55
N VAL A 380 28.31 12.58 -9.64
CA VAL A 380 28.23 14.04 -9.53
C VAL A 380 28.58 14.40 -8.09
N LEU A 381 29.73 15.04 -7.90
CA LEU A 381 30.16 15.50 -6.57
C LEU A 381 29.18 16.58 -6.06
N PRO A 382 28.67 16.47 -4.82
CA PRO A 382 27.86 17.52 -4.23
C PRO A 382 28.68 18.82 -4.05
N GLY A 383 28.09 19.97 -4.38
CA GLY A 383 28.66 21.29 -4.02
C GLY A 383 28.91 22.32 -5.15
N GLY A 384 28.62 22.00 -6.41
CA GLY A 384 28.76 22.94 -7.54
C GLY A 384 27.73 24.08 -7.55
N PRO A 385 27.99 25.22 -8.23
CA PRO A 385 27.06 26.36 -8.30
C PRO A 385 25.74 26.04 -9.02
N GLU A 386 25.75 25.10 -10.00
CA GLU A 386 24.53 24.58 -10.63
C GLU A 386 23.73 23.65 -9.68
N PHE A 387 24.43 22.89 -8.82
CA PHE A 387 23.83 22.04 -7.78
C PHE A 387 23.09 22.89 -6.74
N LYS A 388 23.71 23.98 -6.26
CA LYS A 388 23.10 24.87 -5.23
C LYS A 388 21.86 25.63 -5.71
N ALA A 389 21.79 26.00 -6.99
CA ALA A 389 20.62 26.67 -7.56
C ALA A 389 19.45 25.68 -7.78
N ALA A 390 19.75 24.47 -8.26
CA ALA A 390 18.78 23.38 -8.38
C ALA A 390 18.28 22.93 -7.00
N GLU A 391 19.16 22.84 -6.00
CA GLU A 391 18.86 22.45 -4.62
C GLU A 391 17.96 23.47 -3.90
N ALA A 392 18.15 24.78 -4.12
CA ALA A 392 17.28 25.82 -3.53
C ALA A 392 15.86 25.80 -4.11
N GLN A 393 15.72 25.60 -5.43
CA GLN A 393 14.41 25.52 -6.09
C GLN A 393 13.72 24.17 -5.80
N THR A 394 14.49 23.09 -5.73
CA THR A 394 14.02 21.75 -5.31
C THR A 394 13.60 21.76 -3.84
N SER A 395 14.30 22.47 -2.95
CA SER A 395 13.96 22.58 -1.52
C SER A 395 12.63 23.29 -1.28
N ALA A 396 12.29 24.33 -2.05
CA ALA A 396 11.00 25.02 -1.93
C ALA A 396 9.82 24.17 -2.43
N VAL A 397 10.00 23.45 -3.54
CA VAL A 397 9.01 22.50 -4.06
C VAL A 397 8.86 21.30 -3.13
N LEU A 398 9.96 20.76 -2.63
CA LEU A 398 10.00 19.67 -1.65
C LEU A 398 9.24 20.05 -0.38
N ARG A 399 9.53 21.23 0.21
CA ARG A 399 8.79 21.71 1.38
C ARG A 399 7.29 21.86 1.10
N SER A 400 6.92 22.45 -0.03
CA SER A 400 5.51 22.57 -0.44
C SER A 400 4.81 21.21 -0.54
N LEU A 401 5.49 20.19 -1.08
CA LEU A 401 4.96 18.83 -1.17
C LEU A 401 4.88 18.15 0.20
N LEU A 402 5.90 18.31 1.04
CA LEU A 402 5.95 17.76 2.40
C LEU A 402 4.98 18.49 3.36
N ASP A 403 4.54 19.71 3.05
CA ASP A 403 3.54 20.45 3.84
C ASP A 403 2.09 20.10 3.46
N GLN A 404 1.85 19.49 2.29
CA GLN A 404 0.50 19.12 1.82
C GLN A 404 -0.31 18.21 2.76
N PRO A 405 0.29 17.25 3.50
CA PRO A 405 -0.47 16.42 4.44
C PRO A 405 -1.21 17.22 5.52
N HIS A 406 -0.74 18.42 5.86
CA HIS A 406 -1.39 19.30 6.84
C HIS A 406 -2.69 19.95 6.30
N LEU A 407 -2.93 19.88 4.99
CA LEU A 407 -4.13 20.43 4.34
C LEU A 407 -5.35 19.51 4.44
N TYR A 408 -5.16 18.25 4.87
CA TYR A 408 -6.22 17.24 4.97
C TYR A 408 -6.36 16.78 6.43
N PRO A 409 -7.05 17.57 7.29
CA PRO A 409 -7.28 17.17 8.67
C PRO A 409 -8.12 15.90 8.72
N THR A 410 -7.77 15.00 9.65
CA THR A 410 -8.55 13.79 9.89
C THR A 410 -9.96 14.16 10.36
N PRO A 411 -11.03 13.72 9.67
CA PRO A 411 -12.39 14.00 10.10
C PRO A 411 -12.66 13.47 11.50
N PRO A 412 -13.47 14.18 12.33
CA PRO A 412 -13.79 13.73 13.69
C PRO A 412 -14.57 12.42 13.70
N VAL A 413 -15.34 12.15 12.65
CA VAL A 413 -16.08 10.89 12.47
C VAL A 413 -15.52 10.15 11.26
N ARG A 414 -14.98 8.95 11.48
CA ARG A 414 -14.47 8.13 10.38
C ARG A 414 -15.58 7.58 9.51
N THR A 415 -16.61 7.02 10.13
CA THR A 415 -17.70 6.37 9.40
C THR A 415 -19.02 6.68 10.07
N ALA A 416 -20.01 7.05 9.28
CA ALA A 416 -21.37 7.21 9.75
C ALA A 416 -22.36 6.38 8.92
N ALA A 417 -23.43 5.92 9.58
CA ALA A 417 -24.45 5.06 9.01
C ALA A 417 -25.83 5.72 9.11
N ALA A 418 -26.42 6.07 7.98
CA ALA A 418 -27.78 6.57 7.83
C ALA A 418 -28.72 5.41 7.50
N LEU A 419 -29.22 4.73 8.53
CA LEU A 419 -30.04 3.54 8.39
C LEU A 419 -31.54 3.86 8.41
N THR A 420 -32.30 3.06 7.65
CA THR A 420 -33.77 3.05 7.69
C THR A 420 -34.27 2.38 8.98
N ALA A 421 -35.58 2.45 9.24
CA ALA A 421 -36.18 1.79 10.40
C ALA A 421 -36.02 0.26 10.35
N GLN A 422 -36.06 -0.34 9.16
CA GLN A 422 -35.89 -1.79 8.97
C GLN A 422 -34.48 -2.26 9.34
N ASP A 423 -33.49 -1.41 9.07
CA ASP A 423 -32.06 -1.69 9.32
C ASP A 423 -31.58 -1.19 10.68
N ALA A 424 -32.45 -0.59 11.49
CA ALA A 424 -32.08 0.01 12.77
C ALA A 424 -31.48 -1.01 13.76
N ALA A 425 -31.83 -2.29 13.63
CA ALA A 425 -31.31 -3.36 14.48
C ALA A 425 -29.93 -3.90 14.07
N LEU A 426 -29.34 -3.47 12.94
CA LEU A 426 -28.02 -3.92 12.48
C LEU A 426 -26.94 -3.63 13.52
N VAL A 427 -26.12 -4.62 13.87
CA VAL A 427 -24.98 -4.41 14.78
C VAL A 427 -23.84 -3.75 14.00
N LEU A 428 -23.50 -2.52 14.40
CA LEU A 428 -22.40 -1.73 13.85
C LEU A 428 -21.22 -1.72 14.85
N PRO A 429 -19.98 -1.53 14.37
CA PRO A 429 -18.85 -1.26 15.26
C PRO A 429 -19.14 -0.06 16.17
N PRO A 430 -18.61 -0.04 17.41
CA PRO A 430 -18.90 1.00 18.39
C PRO A 430 -18.49 2.40 17.92
N ASP A 431 -17.44 2.49 17.10
CA ASP A 431 -16.89 3.74 16.59
C ASP A 431 -17.53 4.20 15.26
N VAL A 432 -18.55 3.47 14.75
CA VAL A 432 -19.38 3.90 13.63
C VAL A 432 -20.55 4.73 14.15
N LEU A 433 -20.62 5.99 13.75
CA LEU A 433 -21.68 6.90 14.17
C LEU A 433 -23.02 6.50 13.51
N ARG A 434 -24.04 6.23 14.32
CA ARG A 434 -25.41 6.11 13.80
C ARG A 434 -25.98 7.51 13.58
N GLN A 435 -26.33 7.81 12.33
CA GLN A 435 -26.86 9.10 11.96
C GLN A 435 -28.36 9.18 12.24
N GLU A 436 -28.74 9.90 13.30
CA GLU A 436 -30.13 10.17 13.66
C GLU A 436 -30.67 11.48 13.08
N GLY A 437 -29.78 12.42 12.74
CA GLY A 437 -30.15 13.70 12.14
C GLY A 437 -30.64 13.57 10.68
N SER A 438 -31.43 14.54 10.25
CA SER A 438 -31.97 14.67 8.89
C SER A 438 -31.72 16.09 8.36
N ALA A 439 -31.66 16.23 7.03
CA ALA A 439 -31.70 17.52 6.39
C ALA A 439 -33.05 18.23 6.66
N PRO A 440 -33.09 19.58 6.61
CA PRO A 440 -34.34 20.33 6.72
C PRO A 440 -35.42 19.80 5.78
N GLN A 441 -36.67 19.82 6.25
CA GLN A 441 -37.80 19.27 5.49
C GLN A 441 -37.99 19.97 4.14
N GLU A 442 -37.86 21.30 4.11
CA GLU A 442 -37.98 22.10 2.88
C GLU A 442 -36.91 21.72 1.84
N GLU A 443 -35.66 21.54 2.30
CA GLU A 443 -34.55 21.09 1.45
C GLU A 443 -34.80 19.68 0.92
N THR A 444 -35.20 18.76 1.80
CA THR A 444 -35.50 17.37 1.42
C THR A 444 -36.63 17.33 0.40
N GLN A 445 -37.67 18.15 0.58
CA GLN A 445 -38.78 18.27 -0.35
C GLN A 445 -38.37 18.87 -1.69
N ALA A 446 -37.45 19.84 -1.73
CA ALA A 446 -36.94 20.39 -2.98
C ALA A 446 -36.23 19.30 -3.82
N TRP A 447 -35.42 18.46 -3.18
CA TRP A 447 -34.71 17.37 -3.85
C TRP A 447 -35.61 16.18 -4.21
N ALA A 448 -36.56 15.81 -3.33
CA ALA A 448 -37.48 14.70 -3.57
C ALA A 448 -38.36 14.93 -4.81
N ARG A 449 -38.71 16.19 -5.14
CA ARG A 449 -39.51 16.55 -6.33
C ARG A 449 -38.89 16.13 -7.67
N LEU A 450 -37.60 15.78 -7.69
CA LEU A 450 -36.93 15.31 -8.90
C LEU A 450 -37.38 13.89 -9.31
N HIS A 451 -37.86 13.08 -8.37
CA HIS A 451 -38.24 11.68 -8.63
C HIS A 451 -39.47 11.29 -7.82
N GLU A 452 -40.50 10.76 -8.47
CA GLU A 452 -41.73 10.29 -7.80
C GLU A 452 -41.43 9.22 -6.74
N ALA A 453 -40.45 8.34 -6.98
CA ALA A 453 -40.02 7.31 -6.03
C ALA A 453 -39.49 7.86 -4.69
N LEU A 454 -39.08 9.14 -4.63
CA LEU A 454 -38.62 9.79 -3.41
C LEU A 454 -39.74 10.52 -2.65
N ALA A 455 -40.95 10.56 -3.20
CA ALA A 455 -42.12 11.18 -2.57
C ALA A 455 -42.81 10.25 -1.55
N GLU A 456 -42.53 8.94 -1.58
CA GLU A 456 -43.03 7.99 -0.58
C GLU A 456 -42.42 8.26 0.80
N ASP A 457 -43.21 8.14 1.87
CA ASP A 457 -42.81 8.52 3.24
C ASP A 457 -41.46 7.91 3.67
N THR A 458 -41.27 6.60 3.43
CA THR A 458 -40.03 5.90 3.79
C THR A 458 -38.83 6.40 2.98
N ALA A 459 -39.02 6.63 1.68
CA ALA A 459 -37.99 7.12 0.77
C ALA A 459 -37.61 8.58 1.09
N PHE A 460 -38.60 9.40 1.43
CA PHE A 460 -38.43 10.79 1.84
C PHE A 460 -37.62 10.91 3.12
N ILE A 461 -37.95 10.10 4.15
CA ILE A 461 -37.20 10.07 5.42
C ILE A 461 -35.76 9.60 5.18
N ALA A 462 -35.57 8.54 4.37
CA ALA A 462 -34.24 8.04 4.03
C ALA A 462 -33.42 9.12 3.29
N LEU A 463 -34.02 9.82 2.34
CA LEU A 463 -33.39 10.92 1.60
C LEU A 463 -32.90 12.03 2.52
N GLY A 464 -33.73 12.45 3.50
CA GLY A 464 -33.35 13.46 4.48
C GLY A 464 -32.10 13.06 5.28
N LYS A 465 -32.00 11.80 5.71
CA LYS A 465 -30.80 11.27 6.38
C LYS A 465 -29.59 11.20 5.44
N VAL A 466 -29.78 10.78 4.19
CA VAL A 466 -28.70 10.71 3.18
C VAL A 466 -28.14 12.11 2.91
N LEU A 467 -28.99 13.11 2.72
CA LEU A 467 -28.56 14.49 2.50
C LEU A 467 -27.76 15.04 3.68
N HIS A 468 -28.19 14.76 4.91
CA HIS A 468 -27.46 15.15 6.11
C HIS A 468 -26.07 14.50 6.17
N LEU A 469 -26.00 13.19 5.95
CA LEU A 469 -24.74 12.45 5.92
C LEU A 469 -23.80 12.95 4.81
N LEU A 470 -24.34 13.17 3.61
CA LEU A 470 -23.60 13.67 2.46
C LEU A 470 -23.02 15.07 2.74
N ASN A 471 -23.79 15.97 3.34
CA ASN A 471 -23.27 17.29 3.76
C ASN A 471 -22.13 17.13 4.77
N GLY A 472 -22.28 16.23 5.77
CA GLY A 472 -21.21 15.93 6.72
C GLY A 472 -19.91 15.42 6.05
N ILE A 473 -20.01 14.63 4.99
CA ILE A 473 -18.86 14.17 4.19
C ILE A 473 -18.25 15.34 3.41
N LEU A 474 -19.08 16.13 2.75
CA LEU A 474 -18.65 17.26 1.92
C LEU A 474 -17.96 18.36 2.76
N ASP A 475 -18.44 18.58 3.99
CA ASP A 475 -17.91 19.55 4.96
C ASP A 475 -16.73 18.99 5.78
N GLY A 476 -16.30 17.75 5.51
CA GLY A 476 -15.15 17.13 6.17
C GLY A 476 -15.38 16.71 7.63
N GLN A 477 -16.63 16.65 8.10
CA GLN A 477 -16.99 16.15 9.42
C GLN A 477 -17.01 14.62 9.49
N VAL A 478 -17.34 13.99 8.36
CA VAL A 478 -17.38 12.54 8.19
C VAL A 478 -16.43 12.14 7.06
N SER A 479 -15.65 11.08 7.21
CA SER A 479 -14.85 10.54 6.10
C SER A 479 -15.72 9.70 5.16
N GLY A 480 -16.20 8.55 5.63
CA GLY A 480 -17.03 7.62 4.86
C GLY A 480 -18.45 7.50 5.40
N GLY A 481 -19.40 7.20 4.52
CA GLY A 481 -20.81 7.03 4.85
C GLY A 481 -21.41 5.77 4.25
N ILE A 482 -22.34 5.18 4.98
CA ILE A 482 -23.27 4.21 4.41
C ILE A 482 -24.71 4.66 4.65
N ALA A 483 -25.57 4.50 3.65
CA ALA A 483 -26.98 4.78 3.78
C ALA A 483 -27.83 3.67 3.14
N THR A 484 -28.88 3.27 3.84
CA THR A 484 -29.91 2.37 3.30
C THR A 484 -31.08 3.20 2.79
N THR A 485 -31.60 2.87 1.61
CA THR A 485 -32.71 3.62 0.98
C THR A 485 -33.60 2.69 0.17
N PRO A 486 -34.92 2.89 0.10
CA PRO A 486 -35.79 2.10 -0.78
C PRO A 486 -35.63 2.43 -2.27
N ALA A 487 -34.97 3.55 -2.62
CA ALA A 487 -34.82 4.02 -3.99
C ALA A 487 -33.37 4.46 -4.27
N ALA A 488 -32.43 3.52 -4.37
CA ALA A 488 -31.00 3.84 -4.43
C ALA A 488 -30.62 4.60 -5.70
N ALA A 489 -31.20 4.27 -6.85
CA ALA A 489 -30.94 4.97 -8.11
C ALA A 489 -31.36 6.45 -8.07
N ALA A 490 -32.58 6.74 -7.60
CA ALA A 490 -33.08 8.11 -7.46
C ALA A 490 -32.30 8.89 -6.39
N THR A 491 -31.96 8.23 -5.29
CA THR A 491 -31.12 8.82 -4.22
C THR A 491 -29.72 9.16 -4.72
N LEU A 492 -29.12 8.29 -5.56
CA LEU A 492 -27.82 8.53 -6.17
C LEU A 492 -27.84 9.76 -7.08
N GLU A 493 -28.87 9.93 -7.91
CA GLU A 493 -28.98 11.10 -8.78
C GLU A 493 -29.05 12.40 -7.98
N VAL A 494 -29.82 12.41 -6.88
CA VAL A 494 -29.84 13.54 -5.94
C VAL A 494 -28.46 13.78 -5.33
N ALA A 495 -27.79 12.73 -4.85
CA ALA A 495 -26.46 12.84 -4.24
C ALA A 495 -25.42 13.42 -5.22
N ILE A 496 -25.46 13.02 -6.50
CA ILE A 496 -24.59 13.55 -7.55
C ILE A 496 -24.86 15.05 -7.76
N ARG A 497 -26.13 15.43 -7.97
CA ARG A 497 -26.51 16.84 -8.18
C ARG A 497 -26.15 17.71 -6.97
N ARG A 498 -26.31 17.18 -5.77
CA ARG A 498 -25.92 17.84 -4.53
C ARG A 498 -24.40 18.02 -4.42
N GLY A 499 -23.62 16.98 -4.67
CA GLY A 499 -22.15 17.05 -4.67
C GLY A 499 -21.62 18.09 -5.68
N LEU A 500 -22.19 18.11 -6.88
CA LEU A 500 -21.88 19.10 -7.92
C LEU A 500 -22.26 20.54 -7.54
N SER A 501 -23.29 20.72 -6.71
CA SER A 501 -23.68 22.05 -6.22
C SER A 501 -22.77 22.58 -5.10
N HIS A 502 -22.10 21.68 -4.39
CA HIS A 502 -21.22 22.02 -3.26
C HIS A 502 -19.78 22.29 -3.71
N ARG A 503 -19.31 21.64 -4.79
CA ARG A 503 -17.92 21.75 -5.27
C ARG A 503 -17.78 22.36 -6.65
N ALA A 504 -16.60 22.94 -6.91
CA ALA A 504 -16.27 23.59 -8.19
C ALA A 504 -15.92 22.61 -9.33
N GLN A 505 -15.68 21.32 -9.05
CA GLN A 505 -15.44 20.32 -10.10
C GLN A 505 -16.75 19.93 -10.81
N ARG A 506 -16.74 20.00 -12.15
CA ARG A 506 -17.91 19.79 -13.03
C ARG A 506 -17.89 18.47 -13.80
N ARG A 507 -16.97 17.55 -13.51
CA ARG A 507 -16.81 16.30 -14.27
C ARG A 507 -17.18 15.12 -13.38
N ASN A 508 -17.90 14.16 -13.94
CA ASN A 508 -18.28 12.91 -13.28
C ASN A 508 -17.70 11.76 -14.09
N LEU A 509 -17.09 10.78 -13.42
CA LEU A 509 -16.80 9.47 -14.00
C LEU A 509 -17.88 8.48 -13.53
N TRP A 510 -18.67 7.96 -14.45
CA TRP A 510 -19.69 6.96 -14.19
C TRP A 510 -19.19 5.57 -14.57
N LEU A 511 -19.11 4.67 -13.59
CA LEU A 511 -18.79 3.26 -13.79
C LEU A 511 -20.03 2.41 -13.56
N ASN A 512 -20.59 1.84 -14.62
CA ASN A 512 -21.75 0.95 -14.55
C ASN A 512 -21.29 -0.51 -14.58
N ILE A 513 -21.13 -1.11 -13.40
CA ILE A 513 -20.72 -2.51 -13.25
C ILE A 513 -21.92 -3.41 -13.58
N ARG A 514 -21.76 -4.34 -14.54
CA ARG A 514 -22.81 -5.22 -15.07
C ARG A 514 -23.84 -4.52 -15.99
N GLY A 515 -23.57 -3.28 -16.41
CA GLY A 515 -24.40 -2.57 -17.38
C GLY A 515 -24.38 -3.23 -18.77
N LYS A 516 -25.49 -3.12 -19.53
CA LYS A 516 -25.46 -3.41 -20.98
C LYS A 516 -24.51 -2.42 -21.65
N GLU A 517 -23.74 -2.87 -22.64
CA GLU A 517 -22.88 -1.98 -23.43
C GLU A 517 -23.68 -0.77 -23.92
N ALA A 518 -23.19 0.44 -23.62
CA ALA A 518 -23.77 1.65 -24.15
C ALA A 518 -23.61 1.65 -25.68
N ALA A 519 -24.61 2.17 -26.40
CA ALA A 519 -24.58 2.24 -27.87
C ALA A 519 -23.40 3.07 -28.42
N ALA A 520 -22.76 3.89 -27.59
CA ALA A 520 -21.51 4.59 -27.87
C ALA A 520 -20.63 4.63 -26.60
N LEU A 521 -19.33 4.41 -26.77
CA LEU A 521 -18.34 4.58 -25.71
C LEU A 521 -18.20 6.07 -25.35
N SER A 522 -18.35 6.39 -24.07
CA SER A 522 -18.05 7.70 -23.51
C SER A 522 -16.84 7.58 -22.60
N THR A 523 -15.88 8.49 -22.71
CA THR A 523 -14.68 8.56 -21.85
C THR A 523 -15.01 8.53 -20.37
N PHE A 524 -16.13 9.14 -20.00
CA PHE A 524 -16.56 9.35 -18.62
C PHE A 524 -17.80 8.53 -18.24
N HIS A 525 -18.31 7.69 -19.12
CA HIS A 525 -19.37 6.74 -18.81
C HIS A 525 -18.96 5.37 -19.35
N VAL A 526 -18.45 4.54 -18.45
CA VAL A 526 -17.87 3.23 -18.74
C VAL A 526 -18.80 2.15 -18.21
N SER A 527 -19.27 1.26 -19.09
CA SER A 527 -19.96 0.04 -18.67
C SER A 527 -18.95 -1.08 -18.55
N VAL A 528 -18.84 -1.66 -17.37
CA VAL A 528 -17.81 -2.65 -17.03
C VAL A 528 -18.47 -4.02 -16.89
N PRO A 529 -18.00 -5.07 -17.60
CA PRO A 529 -18.51 -6.41 -17.38
C PRO A 529 -18.18 -6.85 -15.95
N LEU A 530 -19.08 -7.64 -15.35
CA LEU A 530 -18.87 -8.23 -14.04
C LEU A 530 -18.85 -9.75 -14.18
N PRO A 531 -17.66 -10.36 -14.31
CA PRO A 531 -17.54 -11.80 -14.32
C PRO A 531 -17.99 -12.38 -12.98
N GLY A 532 -18.68 -13.51 -12.99
CA GLY A 532 -19.19 -14.15 -11.77
C GLY A 532 -18.11 -14.80 -10.89
N THR A 533 -16.93 -15.06 -11.46
CA THR A 533 -15.79 -15.71 -10.81
C THR A 533 -14.94 -14.72 -10.02
N THR A 534 -14.28 -15.18 -8.96
CA THR A 534 -13.39 -14.36 -8.11
C THR A 534 -12.27 -13.70 -8.92
N GLY A 535 -11.59 -14.44 -9.80
CA GLY A 535 -10.48 -13.90 -10.60
C GLY A 535 -10.94 -12.89 -11.65
N GLY A 536 -12.11 -13.11 -12.25
CA GLY A 536 -12.70 -12.13 -13.17
C GLY A 536 -13.17 -10.84 -12.48
N PHE A 537 -13.76 -10.94 -11.28
CA PHE A 537 -14.05 -9.77 -10.44
C PHE A 537 -12.77 -8.99 -10.09
N LEU A 538 -11.72 -9.68 -9.65
CA LEU A 538 -10.43 -9.05 -9.34
C LEU A 538 -9.80 -8.40 -10.56
N SER A 539 -9.84 -9.06 -11.72
CA SER A 539 -9.36 -8.49 -12.99
C SER A 539 -10.10 -7.20 -13.35
N CYS A 540 -11.43 -7.19 -13.17
CA CYS A 540 -12.25 -6.01 -13.38
C CYS A 540 -11.87 -4.86 -12.43
N ILE A 541 -11.73 -5.12 -11.13
CA ILE A 541 -11.41 -4.07 -10.16
C ILE A 541 -9.99 -3.54 -10.31
N LEU A 542 -9.00 -4.44 -10.40
CA LEU A 542 -7.58 -4.08 -10.39
C LEU A 542 -7.09 -3.55 -11.75
N ALA A 543 -7.62 -4.07 -12.86
CA ALA A 543 -7.17 -3.65 -14.19
C ALA A 543 -8.02 -2.53 -14.83
N LEU A 544 -9.20 -2.21 -14.28
CA LEU A 544 -10.07 -1.14 -14.79
C LEU A 544 -10.52 -0.17 -13.69
N VAL A 545 -11.30 -0.62 -12.71
CA VAL A 545 -12.02 0.29 -11.79
C VAL A 545 -11.07 1.15 -10.97
N LEU A 546 -10.06 0.55 -10.31
CA LEU A 546 -9.11 1.30 -9.51
C LEU A 546 -8.17 2.18 -10.35
N PRO A 547 -7.56 1.69 -11.44
CA PRO A 547 -6.82 2.57 -12.35
C PRO A 547 -7.61 3.78 -12.83
N LEU A 548 -8.88 3.60 -13.20
CA LEU A 548 -9.76 4.70 -13.60
C LEU A 548 -10.04 5.66 -12.44
N ALA A 549 -10.34 5.13 -11.25
CA ALA A 549 -10.60 5.95 -10.07
C ALA A 549 -9.36 6.77 -9.66
N TYR A 550 -8.18 6.15 -9.60
CA TYR A 550 -6.93 6.85 -9.31
C TYR A 550 -6.55 7.82 -10.43
N GLY A 551 -6.73 7.45 -11.70
CA GLY A 551 -6.49 8.35 -12.83
C GLY A 551 -7.43 9.56 -12.86
N PHE A 552 -8.65 9.42 -12.33
CA PHE A 552 -9.64 10.49 -12.25
C PHE A 552 -9.44 11.43 -11.06
N GLN A 553 -8.86 10.94 -9.95
CA GLN A 553 -8.68 11.68 -8.68
C GLN A 553 -9.99 12.33 -8.20
N PRO A 554 -11.04 11.54 -7.90
CA PRO A 554 -12.33 12.07 -7.48
C PRO A 554 -12.25 12.82 -6.16
N ASP A 555 -13.03 13.88 -6.03
CA ASP A 555 -13.25 14.59 -4.77
C ASP A 555 -14.20 13.85 -3.81
N LEU A 556 -15.05 12.99 -4.37
CA LEU A 556 -16.07 12.21 -3.69
C LEU A 556 -16.35 10.94 -4.51
N VAL A 557 -16.42 9.79 -3.85
CA VAL A 557 -16.89 8.54 -4.45
C VAL A 557 -18.33 8.25 -3.99
N LEU A 558 -19.22 7.98 -4.95
CA LEU A 558 -20.58 7.52 -4.68
C LEU A 558 -20.72 6.10 -5.24
N VAL A 559 -21.15 5.16 -4.40
CA VAL A 559 -21.43 3.78 -4.80
C VAL A 559 -22.90 3.51 -4.54
N ALA A 560 -23.64 2.99 -5.52
CA ALA A 560 -25.02 2.55 -5.34
C ALA A 560 -25.16 1.07 -5.66
N LEU A 561 -25.73 0.31 -4.72
CA LEU A 561 -25.98 -1.12 -4.82
C LEU A 561 -27.49 -1.35 -4.83
N GLY A 562 -28.07 -1.52 -6.03
CA GLY A 562 -29.48 -1.90 -6.21
C GLY A 562 -29.71 -3.41 -5.98
N PRO A 563 -30.98 -3.87 -5.90
CA PRO A 563 -31.33 -5.24 -5.49
C PRO A 563 -30.74 -6.35 -6.39
N ALA A 564 -30.49 -6.04 -7.67
CA ALA A 564 -29.92 -6.98 -8.64
C ALA A 564 -28.44 -6.70 -8.98
N HIS A 565 -27.69 -6.05 -8.08
CA HIS A 565 -26.29 -5.66 -8.32
C HIS A 565 -25.38 -6.82 -8.71
N GLY A 566 -25.69 -8.05 -8.30
CA GLY A 566 -25.02 -9.27 -8.78
C GLY A 566 -23.61 -9.50 -8.23
N LEU A 567 -23.15 -8.65 -7.31
CA LEU A 567 -21.93 -8.91 -6.51
C LEU A 567 -22.30 -9.82 -5.35
N GLN A 568 -21.39 -10.70 -4.97
CA GLN A 568 -21.47 -11.37 -3.66
C GLN A 568 -21.10 -10.37 -2.56
N ASP A 569 -21.59 -10.58 -1.33
CA ASP A 569 -21.30 -9.68 -0.20
C ASP A 569 -19.79 -9.42 0.01
N PRO A 570 -18.88 -10.43 -0.06
CA PRO A 570 -17.44 -10.19 0.02
C PRO A 570 -16.88 -9.33 -1.12
N GLN A 571 -17.42 -9.45 -2.32
CA GLN A 571 -17.00 -8.65 -3.48
C GLN A 571 -17.43 -7.19 -3.32
N ALA A 572 -18.67 -6.96 -2.88
CA ALA A 572 -19.16 -5.61 -2.58
C ALA A 572 -18.35 -4.96 -1.44
N ALA A 573 -18.02 -5.73 -0.40
CA ALA A 573 -17.18 -5.27 0.70
C ALA A 573 -15.76 -4.91 0.24
N LEU A 574 -15.12 -5.75 -0.58
CA LEU A 574 -13.79 -5.45 -1.11
C LEU A 574 -13.80 -4.21 -2.02
N LEU A 575 -14.80 -4.09 -2.90
CA LEU A 575 -14.96 -2.92 -3.76
C LEU A 575 -15.06 -1.63 -2.93
N ALA A 576 -15.91 -1.62 -1.91
CA ALA A 576 -16.07 -0.47 -1.02
C ALA A 576 -14.79 -0.16 -0.25
N ALA A 577 -14.06 -1.18 0.23
CA ALA A 577 -12.79 -1.00 0.93
C ALA A 577 -11.73 -0.33 0.02
N LEU A 578 -11.56 -0.83 -1.20
CA LEU A 578 -10.57 -0.32 -2.15
C LEU A 578 -10.90 1.09 -2.66
N LEU A 579 -12.18 1.44 -2.80
CA LEU A 579 -12.63 2.76 -3.25
C LEU A 579 -12.54 3.86 -2.17
N ARG A 580 -12.13 3.55 -0.94
CA ARG A 580 -11.85 4.57 0.09
C ARG A 580 -10.64 5.43 -0.26
N GLY A 581 -9.64 4.86 -0.93
CA GLY A 581 -8.38 5.55 -1.23
C GLY A 581 -8.53 6.76 -2.17
N PRO A 582 -9.10 6.60 -3.38
CA PRO A 582 -9.06 7.63 -4.43
C PRO A 582 -9.57 9.03 -4.05
N ALA A 583 -10.59 9.14 -3.21
CA ALA A 583 -11.17 10.43 -2.76
C ALA A 583 -10.76 10.84 -1.34
N GLY A 584 -9.63 10.34 -0.87
CA GLY A 584 -9.13 10.59 0.47
C GLY A 584 -10.12 10.21 1.58
N GLY A 585 -10.73 9.04 1.44
CA GLY A 585 -11.75 8.51 2.33
C GLY A 585 -13.17 9.06 2.13
N ARG A 586 -13.38 10.08 1.28
CA ARG A 586 -14.71 10.64 1.01
C ARG A 586 -15.52 9.70 0.12
N ILE A 587 -16.27 8.82 0.74
CA ILE A 587 -17.10 7.83 0.06
C ILE A 587 -18.48 7.74 0.70
N LEU A 588 -19.53 7.65 -0.11
CA LEU A 588 -20.88 7.33 0.33
C LEU A 588 -21.37 6.09 -0.41
N VAL A 589 -21.73 5.05 0.33
CA VAL A 589 -22.30 3.81 -0.20
C VAL A 589 -23.80 3.79 0.08
N LEU A 590 -24.60 3.77 -0.99
CA LEU A 590 -26.05 3.63 -0.96
C LEU A 590 -26.42 2.16 -1.18
N VAL A 591 -27.19 1.60 -0.26
CA VAL A 591 -27.63 0.21 -0.28
C VAL A 591 -29.16 0.19 -0.39
N GLU A 592 -29.69 -0.47 -1.42
CA GLU A 592 -31.14 -0.58 -1.55
C GLU A 592 -31.71 -1.59 -0.54
N GLN A 593 -32.81 -1.28 0.14
CA GLN A 593 -33.34 -2.09 1.26
C GLN A 593 -33.67 -3.54 0.90
N GLU A 594 -33.97 -3.84 -0.37
CA GLU A 594 -34.21 -5.21 -0.85
C GLU A 594 -32.92 -6.05 -1.02
N SER A 595 -31.74 -5.47 -0.75
CA SER A 595 -30.47 -6.19 -0.71
C SER A 595 -30.33 -7.07 0.56
N THR A 596 -29.31 -7.92 0.61
CA THR A 596 -29.10 -8.88 1.69
C THR A 596 -29.07 -8.19 3.06
N SER A 597 -29.87 -8.71 4.01
CA SER A 597 -30.13 -8.12 5.35
C SER A 597 -28.91 -7.85 6.25
N GLN A 598 -27.69 -8.17 5.81
CA GLN A 598 -26.45 -7.96 6.57
C GLN A 598 -25.38 -7.14 5.80
N LEU A 599 -25.56 -6.89 4.50
CA LEU A 599 -24.56 -6.24 3.66
C LEU A 599 -24.23 -4.84 4.16
N ALA A 600 -25.22 -4.07 4.60
CA ALA A 600 -24.99 -2.74 5.16
C ALA A 600 -24.08 -2.78 6.41
N GLY A 601 -24.21 -3.78 7.27
CA GLY A 601 -23.33 -3.96 8.43
C GLY A 601 -21.89 -4.33 8.03
N VAL A 602 -21.72 -5.16 7.00
CA VAL A 602 -20.39 -5.51 6.45
C VAL A 602 -19.74 -4.30 5.79
N LEU A 603 -20.49 -3.53 5.01
CA LEU A 603 -20.02 -2.31 4.35
C LEU A 603 -19.62 -1.24 5.37
N ALA A 604 -20.40 -1.06 6.44
CA ALA A 604 -20.04 -0.15 7.53
C ALA A 604 -18.70 -0.53 8.17
N ARG A 605 -18.46 -1.82 8.38
CA ARG A 605 -17.21 -2.37 8.90
C ARG A 605 -16.02 -2.01 8.00
N VAL A 606 -16.08 -2.35 6.71
CA VAL A 606 -14.95 -2.10 5.80
C VAL A 606 -14.68 -0.61 5.55
N LEU A 607 -15.74 0.22 5.53
CA LEU A 607 -15.61 1.68 5.47
C LEU A 607 -14.93 2.26 6.71
N HIS A 608 -15.08 1.59 7.85
CA HIS A 608 -14.44 1.95 9.11
C HIS A 608 -12.96 1.52 9.22
N GLY A 609 -12.49 0.70 8.28
CA GLY A 609 -11.11 0.19 8.30
C GLY A 609 -10.99 -1.31 8.48
N GLU A 610 -12.09 -2.07 8.62
CA GLU A 610 -11.98 -3.51 8.77
C GLU A 610 -11.58 -4.17 7.46
N ALA A 611 -10.78 -5.23 7.53
CA ALA A 611 -10.49 -6.02 6.36
C ALA A 611 -11.78 -6.65 5.80
N PRO A 612 -11.95 -6.70 4.47
CA PRO A 612 -13.10 -7.33 3.87
C PRO A 612 -13.10 -8.84 4.15
N PRO A 613 -14.28 -9.48 4.14
CA PRO A 613 -14.37 -10.94 4.18
C PRO A 613 -13.58 -11.60 3.03
N SER A 614 -13.11 -12.82 3.24
CA SER A 614 -12.42 -13.58 2.18
C SER A 614 -13.32 -13.75 0.95
N LEU A 615 -12.74 -13.59 -0.24
CA LEU A 615 -13.40 -13.88 -1.51
C LEU A 615 -13.50 -15.38 -1.82
N GLY A 616 -12.94 -16.24 -0.96
CA GLY A 616 -12.73 -17.65 -1.26
C GLY A 616 -11.59 -17.87 -2.26
N PRO A 617 -11.43 -19.11 -2.76
CA PRO A 617 -10.33 -19.46 -3.65
C PRO A 617 -10.40 -18.71 -4.98
N PHE A 618 -9.23 -18.39 -5.53
CA PHE A 618 -9.13 -17.80 -6.86
C PHE A 618 -9.74 -18.72 -7.92
N SER A 619 -10.57 -18.15 -8.80
CA SER A 619 -11.23 -18.89 -9.88
C SER A 619 -11.13 -18.11 -11.19
N VAL A 620 -10.79 -18.81 -12.26
CA VAL A 620 -10.48 -18.21 -13.57
C VAL A 620 -11.74 -17.67 -14.23
N ALA A 621 -11.68 -16.46 -14.79
CA ALA A 621 -12.76 -15.89 -15.61
C ALA A 621 -12.98 -16.71 -16.89
N SER A 622 -14.18 -16.62 -17.47
CA SER A 622 -14.39 -17.20 -18.79
C SER A 622 -13.55 -16.46 -19.84
N PRO A 623 -13.11 -17.13 -20.93
CA PRO A 623 -12.38 -16.47 -22.00
C PRO A 623 -13.13 -15.28 -22.61
N GLU A 624 -14.46 -15.35 -22.68
CA GLU A 624 -15.31 -14.28 -23.20
C GLU A 624 -15.28 -13.04 -22.30
N ASP A 625 -15.46 -13.23 -20.99
CA ASP A 625 -15.40 -12.17 -19.98
C ASP A 625 -14.02 -11.50 -19.97
N LEU A 626 -12.98 -12.31 -20.09
CA LEU A 626 -11.61 -11.83 -20.16
C LEU A 626 -11.34 -10.98 -21.39
N GLN A 627 -11.79 -11.48 -22.56
CA GLN A 627 -11.63 -10.76 -23.81
C GLN A 627 -12.43 -9.46 -23.81
N ALA A 628 -13.61 -9.42 -23.17
CA ALA A 628 -14.38 -8.20 -22.99
C ALA A 628 -13.64 -7.17 -22.13
N LEU A 629 -13.03 -7.60 -21.02
CA LEU A 629 -12.21 -6.73 -20.16
C LEU A 629 -10.99 -6.17 -20.90
N ILE A 630 -10.25 -7.02 -21.62
CA ILE A 630 -9.08 -6.61 -22.41
C ILE A 630 -9.47 -5.61 -23.50
N ARG A 631 -10.56 -5.87 -24.24
CA ARG A 631 -11.07 -4.94 -25.27
C ARG A 631 -11.44 -3.59 -24.67
N LEU A 632 -12.18 -3.58 -23.56
CA LEU A 632 -12.60 -2.35 -22.90
C LEU A 632 -11.39 -1.54 -22.40
N ARG A 633 -10.40 -2.21 -21.80
CA ARG A 633 -9.15 -1.59 -21.37
C ARG A 633 -8.42 -0.92 -22.53
N GLY A 634 -8.20 -1.63 -23.62
CA GLY A 634 -7.51 -1.12 -24.81
C GLY A 634 -8.21 0.08 -25.45
N GLN A 635 -9.54 0.17 -25.34
CA GLN A 635 -10.30 1.34 -25.80
C GLN A 635 -10.10 2.58 -24.92
N LEU A 636 -9.80 2.39 -23.63
CA LEU A 636 -9.75 3.45 -22.62
C LEU A 636 -8.32 3.94 -22.33
N GLU A 637 -7.30 3.10 -22.51
CA GLU A 637 -5.91 3.39 -22.10
C GLU A 637 -5.28 4.60 -22.81
N ALA A 638 -5.79 4.97 -23.99
CA ALA A 638 -5.36 6.18 -24.69
C ALA A 638 -5.67 7.45 -23.88
N GLN A 639 -6.79 7.46 -23.16
CA GLN A 639 -7.29 8.58 -22.37
C GLN A 639 -6.98 8.43 -20.88
N TRP A 640 -6.92 7.20 -20.39
CA TRP A 640 -6.70 6.87 -18.98
C TRP A 640 -5.37 6.14 -18.81
N LYS A 641 -4.30 6.89 -18.56
CA LYS A 641 -2.92 6.36 -18.59
C LYS A 641 -2.61 5.36 -17.48
N MET A 642 -3.29 5.44 -16.34
CA MET A 642 -3.20 4.41 -15.29
C MET A 642 -3.63 3.01 -15.78
N LEU A 643 -4.35 2.89 -16.90
CA LEU A 643 -4.69 1.60 -17.49
C LEU A 643 -3.55 0.96 -18.27
N GLN A 644 -2.46 1.67 -18.56
CA GLN A 644 -1.37 1.12 -19.37
C GLN A 644 -0.55 0.10 -18.56
N VAL A 645 -0.18 -1.01 -19.21
CA VAL A 645 0.73 -2.05 -18.68
C VAL A 645 1.93 -2.32 -19.57
N ALA A 646 2.03 -1.57 -20.65
CA ALA A 646 3.10 -1.66 -21.61
C ALA A 646 3.44 -0.26 -22.10
N ALA A 647 4.71 -0.05 -22.40
CA ALA A 647 5.16 1.15 -23.04
C ALA A 647 4.56 1.22 -24.47
N PRO A 648 4.02 2.37 -24.91
CA PRO A 648 3.64 2.55 -26.30
C PRO A 648 4.89 2.44 -27.18
N SER A 649 4.75 1.74 -28.31
CA SER A 649 5.81 1.50 -29.30
C SER A 649 6.31 2.78 -29.99
#